data_AF-A0A942GMJ4-F1
#
_entry.id   AF-A0A942GMJ4-F1
#
_cell.length_a   1.000
_cell.length_b   1.000
_cell.length_c   1.000
_cell.angle_alpha   90.00
_cell.angle_beta   90.00
_cell.angle_gamma   90.00
#
_symmetry.space_group_name_H-M   'P 1'
#
loop_
_entity.id
_entity.type
_entity.pdbx_description
1 polymer ?
#
loop_
_entity_poly.entity_id
_entity_poly.type
_entity_poly.pdbx_seq_one_letter_code
_entity_poly.pdbx_strand_id
1 'polypeptide(L)'
;MTELESMYHQSLSRALEKAAGMENVDLVVGIPFLNGGDEAQIVLSILEAGLDSFYPDLKALIVCAVCPSLSSMENYESERILLTRLDKALTGRGWVVRSLMDVAHRLTADLVIVEPSLLTAKSNGSPEGLTSDWIKLMYQPVRDGSAQFVLPRFKLSHLSNSIGDHLVFPLLASLYNLELKGCLDAGMTISRQLLPNLLEEVSSWSGEVYEYGINYWLTMRALQLKTDITEVFLGTKPKATMPVGLDYMFSQAVHAVFQAIGKGQDVWKHNPQAVRSVLTIGPRHNLFLQELTLETRPHLTQFRRGFSRYYEAVWSRIFSEELCIQLKEAATASEEDFSFPSTLWAQLVYESLVAYHFISMLAKEDLANSLVPLFEGRMAGFLKEISTHTHCDLSEASSELTVCPFNARNTLETQNDAFISRKQVFLEKWLHHKAALLPFLPEIAYWEYIPGIPIILPHLVRSASGKSAHVTGIYERLLKEYKEEFETFAQQTLSLSLDDGSEKLGTAIRSLVEQVEKDLDQILLPGDLHTLEGIQNVAERIFALYPAPKSFSLKAEVAAWLLREHPPRNLITLWGYHDTDELLKHHNPLDVLALASWSEVSKYSTWNSEWLKEHLKPEHLEISPIRPLVVNYSDFPALSGMREAASLSYLTSRVVISNLRKGSGGSFPKTRILTILLKSIIEAEQLGSIWKSFSKQSSKDFGTKIVNSIEGHWGVSLFSGHSIFENIQQEMLKSKLLEISRQDWGNTNDAVEEARNHLARMAAVYHLGLTLPDGYFITCSLWSWASYSFKGGKGIPTPLSLMVERRWFGSELFSRCYEHVISSRNEILPKIAALMGQGRESENLAALFLGAPPDGLEIIIDQKIEKDLPQAGKLIRSPFNPMLTPIAEHNWESKYVLNCGAIRVKGNVYIFYRAVGEDGISRLGLAISKNGLQVDERLPEPVFGPAHESEKMGCEDPRLIAIEGRVYMLYTAYDGIIPQIALASIAEDDLVQQRWQHWHRHGLVFPGFTNKNAVLFPERFNGKLAMYHRIAPSIWLTYATTFDTPWPREGHRLIMGSRSGMMWDAVKIGSGAPPLKTRFGWLLIYHGVDYGFRYRLGVFLTALDDPAKLIYRSPNPILEPEKSYEIGVSGQSWVPNVVFTCGAVSAIDKNILDEDDEILVYYGGADTVIGVASARVADLIPARFRQG
;
A
#
# COMPACT_ATOMS: atom_id res chain seq x y z
N MET A 1 28.10 5.75 -19.11
CA MET A 1 28.68 5.85 -17.75
C MET A 1 29.68 4.72 -17.50
N THR A 2 29.34 3.45 -17.80
CA THR A 2 30.25 2.29 -17.69
C THR A 2 31.57 2.43 -18.47
N GLU A 3 31.54 3.02 -19.67
CA GLU A 3 32.76 3.30 -20.45
C GLU A 3 33.64 4.37 -19.78
N LEU A 4 33.06 5.49 -19.32
CA LEU A 4 33.78 6.55 -18.60
C LEU A 4 34.38 6.06 -17.28
N GLU A 5 33.67 5.21 -16.53
CA GLU A 5 34.19 4.56 -15.32
C GLU A 5 35.39 3.67 -15.61
N SER A 6 35.34 2.86 -16.68
CA SER A 6 36.47 2.05 -17.11
C SER A 6 37.68 2.93 -17.45
N MET A 7 37.45 4.03 -18.18
CA MET A 7 38.50 5.00 -18.52
C MET A 7 39.08 5.68 -17.26
N TYR A 8 38.23 5.99 -16.28
CA TYR A 8 38.64 6.57 -15.00
C TYR A 8 39.55 5.61 -14.22
N HIS A 9 39.13 4.36 -14.04
CA HIS A 9 39.95 3.36 -13.35
C HIS A 9 41.28 3.09 -14.07
N GLN A 10 41.26 3.05 -15.41
CA GLN A 10 42.48 2.90 -16.19
C GLN A 10 43.43 4.09 -16.01
N SER A 11 42.89 5.32 -15.98
CA SER A 11 43.65 6.55 -15.80
C SER A 11 44.28 6.65 -14.41
N LEU A 12 43.57 6.16 -13.38
CA LEU A 12 43.97 6.30 -11.99
C LEU A 12 44.89 5.16 -11.50
N SER A 13 44.90 4.02 -12.19
CA SER A 13 45.64 2.80 -11.80
C SER A 13 47.09 3.07 -11.40
N ARG A 14 47.85 3.78 -12.25
CA ARG A 14 49.26 4.12 -12.00
C ARG A 14 49.45 4.92 -10.70
N ALA A 15 48.56 5.87 -10.42
CA ALA A 15 48.67 6.69 -9.22
C ALA A 15 48.29 5.90 -7.97
N LEU A 16 47.29 5.02 -8.05
CA LEU A 16 46.91 4.13 -6.94
C LEU A 16 47.98 3.08 -6.66
N GLU A 17 48.66 2.55 -7.67
CA GLU A 17 49.80 1.64 -7.50
C GLU A 17 50.96 2.34 -6.80
N LYS A 18 51.32 3.55 -7.24
CA LYS A 18 52.34 4.37 -6.56
C LYS A 18 51.96 4.68 -5.12
N ALA A 19 50.71 5.10 -4.89
CA ALA A 19 50.19 5.37 -3.55
C ALA A 19 50.21 4.11 -2.67
N ALA A 20 49.90 2.93 -3.22
CA ALA A 20 49.95 1.67 -2.47
C ALA A 20 51.35 1.31 -1.97
N GLY A 21 52.41 1.80 -2.63
CA GLY A 21 53.79 1.65 -2.17
C GLY A 21 54.22 2.63 -1.08
N MET A 22 53.37 3.59 -0.69
CA MET A 22 53.66 4.61 0.32
C MET A 22 53.05 4.22 1.68
N GLU A 23 53.89 3.85 2.65
CA GLU A 23 53.42 3.56 4.01
C GLU A 23 53.32 4.83 4.89
N ASN A 24 52.33 4.88 5.80
CA ASN A 24 52.18 5.90 6.84
C ASN A 24 51.99 7.36 6.36
N VAL A 25 51.25 7.60 5.27
CA VAL A 25 50.86 8.96 4.86
C VAL A 25 49.72 9.46 5.76
N ASP A 26 49.94 10.57 6.47
CA ASP A 26 48.95 11.12 7.40
C ASP A 26 47.95 12.05 6.70
N LEU A 27 48.43 12.85 5.75
CA LEU A 27 47.69 13.89 5.05
C LEU A 27 47.96 13.84 3.55
N VAL A 28 46.89 13.92 2.76
CA VAL A 28 46.94 14.24 1.35
C VAL A 28 46.49 15.67 1.14
N VAL A 29 47.31 16.48 0.46
CA VAL A 29 46.93 17.81 0.00
C VAL A 29 46.66 17.74 -1.51
N GLY A 30 45.40 17.71 -1.88
CA GLY A 30 44.94 17.58 -3.25
C GLY A 30 44.76 18.92 -3.95
N ILE A 31 45.24 19.03 -5.18
CA ILE A 31 45.17 20.25 -6.00
C ILE A 31 44.53 19.92 -7.36
N PRO A 32 43.33 20.44 -7.65
CA PRO A 32 42.66 20.23 -8.93
C PRO A 32 43.11 21.26 -9.98
N PHE A 33 44.00 20.87 -10.89
CA PHE A 33 44.42 21.71 -12.03
C PHE A 33 43.48 21.51 -13.22
N LEU A 34 42.47 22.37 -13.30
CA LEU A 34 41.43 22.33 -14.35
C LEU A 34 41.84 23.07 -15.64
N ASN A 35 42.43 24.26 -15.51
CA ASN A 35 42.82 25.13 -16.62
C ASN A 35 44.22 25.72 -16.38
N GLY A 36 45.20 25.40 -17.23
CA GLY A 36 46.55 25.99 -17.14
C GLY A 36 47.41 25.41 -16.00
N GLY A 37 48.71 25.25 -16.25
CA GLY A 37 49.69 24.74 -15.27
C GLY A 37 50.78 25.75 -14.91
N ASP A 38 50.68 26.96 -15.45
CA ASP A 38 51.74 27.98 -15.38
C ASP A 38 51.97 28.50 -13.95
N GLU A 39 50.98 28.34 -13.08
CA GLU A 39 51.04 28.72 -11.66
C GLU A 39 51.53 27.58 -10.74
N ALA A 40 51.70 26.35 -11.26
CA ALA A 40 51.94 25.16 -10.45
C ALA A 40 53.20 25.24 -9.60
N GLN A 41 54.29 25.79 -10.13
CA GLN A 41 55.54 25.95 -9.39
C GLN A 41 55.36 26.88 -8.17
N ILE A 42 54.61 27.97 -8.33
CA ILE A 42 54.33 28.92 -7.27
C ILE A 42 53.44 28.26 -6.21
N VAL A 43 52.34 27.63 -6.65
CA VAL A 43 51.39 26.92 -5.80
C VAL A 43 52.08 25.85 -4.94
N LEU A 44 52.92 25.00 -5.57
CA LEU A 44 53.67 23.95 -4.88
C LEU A 44 54.65 24.52 -3.86
N SER A 45 55.38 25.58 -4.22
CA SER A 45 56.34 26.22 -3.29
C SER A 45 55.67 26.80 -2.03
N ILE A 46 54.48 27.38 -2.17
CA ILE A 46 53.70 27.91 -1.05
C ILE A 46 53.20 26.78 -0.15
N LEU A 47 52.77 25.66 -0.75
CA LEU A 47 52.30 24.48 -0.01
C LEU A 47 53.42 23.81 0.77
N GLU A 48 54.57 23.56 0.14
CA GLU A 48 55.73 22.99 0.80
C GLU A 48 56.19 23.87 1.96
N ALA A 49 56.32 25.19 1.75
CA ALA A 49 56.67 26.12 2.81
C ALA A 49 55.66 26.14 3.98
N GLY A 50 54.36 26.06 3.68
CA GLY A 50 53.30 25.99 4.69
C GLY A 50 53.34 24.69 5.48
N LEU A 51 53.48 23.55 4.80
CA LEU A 51 53.59 22.24 5.43
C LEU A 51 54.84 22.15 6.30
N ASP A 52 55.99 22.64 5.82
CA ASP A 52 57.25 22.62 6.59
C ASP A 52 57.18 23.54 7.81
N SER A 53 56.48 24.67 7.71
CA SER A 53 56.34 25.60 8.83
C SER A 53 55.41 25.12 9.94
N PHE A 54 54.33 24.38 9.61
CA PHE A 54 53.28 24.03 10.59
C PHE A 54 53.18 22.53 10.88
N TYR A 55 53.66 21.68 9.97
CA TYR A 55 53.56 20.23 10.03
C TYR A 55 54.88 19.53 9.60
N PRO A 56 56.06 19.91 10.16
CA PRO A 56 57.35 19.34 9.75
C PRO A 56 57.48 17.83 10.06
N ASP A 57 56.79 17.36 11.10
CA ASP A 57 56.84 15.95 11.54
C ASP A 57 55.79 15.06 10.84
N LEU A 58 54.99 15.62 9.92
CA LEU A 58 53.86 14.94 9.32
C LEU A 58 54.20 14.42 7.93
N LYS A 59 53.88 13.16 7.64
CA LYS A 59 54.09 12.62 6.30
C LYS A 59 52.96 13.06 5.37
N ALA A 60 53.12 14.25 4.80
CA ALA A 60 52.16 14.86 3.88
C ALA A 60 52.51 14.58 2.42
N LEU A 61 51.55 14.11 1.63
CA LEU A 61 51.65 13.89 0.20
C LEU A 61 50.85 14.97 -0.55
N ILE A 62 51.49 15.68 -1.47
CA ILE A 62 50.81 16.61 -2.37
C ILE A 62 50.36 15.84 -3.61
N VAL A 63 49.07 15.85 -3.92
CA VAL A 63 48.52 15.16 -5.10
C VAL A 63 47.99 16.18 -6.07
N CYS A 64 48.63 16.31 -7.24
CA CYS A 64 48.16 17.18 -8.31
C CYS A 64 47.29 16.36 -9.27
N ALA A 65 46.03 16.72 -9.39
CA ALA A 65 45.10 16.09 -10.32
C ALA A 65 44.93 16.98 -11.56
N VAL A 66 45.37 16.46 -12.70
CA VAL A 66 45.62 17.24 -13.92
C VAL A 66 44.69 16.79 -15.04
N CYS A 67 43.98 17.76 -15.63
CA CYS A 67 43.22 17.57 -16.86
C CYS A 67 44.19 17.44 -18.07
N PRO A 68 43.96 16.52 -19.02
CA PRO A 68 44.94 16.10 -20.03
C PRO A 68 45.43 17.15 -21.03
N SER A 69 44.85 18.35 -21.05
CA SER A 69 45.31 19.49 -21.87
C SER A 69 46.67 20.07 -21.43
N LEU A 70 47.24 19.59 -20.33
CA LEU A 70 48.50 20.08 -19.75
C LEU A 70 49.65 19.06 -19.86
N SER A 71 50.61 19.32 -20.76
CA SER A 71 51.83 18.53 -20.94
C SER A 71 53.04 19.01 -20.11
N SER A 72 52.93 20.15 -19.42
CA SER A 72 54.05 20.83 -18.76
C SER A 72 54.34 20.37 -17.32
N MET A 73 53.50 19.52 -16.72
CA MET A 73 53.61 19.17 -15.29
C MET A 73 54.46 17.95 -14.95
N GLU A 74 54.94 17.18 -15.94
CA GLU A 74 55.69 15.93 -15.70
C GLU A 74 57.00 16.13 -14.91
N ASN A 75 57.57 17.34 -14.95
CA ASN A 75 58.82 17.68 -14.27
C ASN A 75 58.66 17.96 -12.75
N TYR A 76 57.43 17.96 -12.20
CA TYR A 76 57.17 18.27 -10.79
C TYR A 76 56.92 17.03 -9.92
N GLU A 77 56.92 15.82 -10.48
CA GLU A 77 56.74 14.58 -9.70
C GLU A 77 57.96 14.33 -8.79
N SER A 78 57.73 14.05 -7.50
CA SER A 78 58.78 13.83 -6.49
C SER A 78 58.32 12.82 -5.42
N GLU A 79 59.15 12.49 -4.43
CA GLU A 79 58.72 11.64 -3.31
C GLU A 79 57.56 12.26 -2.48
N ARG A 80 57.43 13.60 -2.51
CA ARG A 80 56.37 14.35 -1.81
C ARG A 80 55.22 14.78 -2.72
N ILE A 81 55.38 14.64 -4.05
CA ILE A 81 54.42 15.13 -5.06
C ILE A 81 54.03 13.98 -6.00
N LEU A 82 52.75 13.60 -5.97
CA LEU A 82 52.16 12.60 -6.85
C LEU A 82 51.30 13.26 -7.93
N LEU A 83 51.44 12.82 -9.18
CA LEU A 83 50.62 13.29 -10.29
C LEU A 83 49.52 12.26 -10.63
N THR A 84 48.27 12.72 -10.71
CA THR A 84 47.13 11.93 -11.23
C THR A 84 46.66 12.56 -12.53
N ARG A 85 46.62 11.78 -13.62
CA ARG A 85 46.25 12.27 -14.96
C ARG A 85 45.05 11.50 -15.46
N LEU A 86 43.94 12.20 -15.67
CA LEU A 86 42.70 11.60 -16.15
C LEU A 86 42.67 11.59 -17.69
N ASP A 87 41.87 10.67 -18.26
CA ASP A 87 41.64 10.61 -19.70
C ASP A 87 40.98 11.90 -20.25
N LYS A 88 41.20 12.20 -21.52
CA LYS A 88 40.65 13.39 -22.22
C LYS A 88 39.13 13.44 -22.27
N ALA A 89 38.45 12.33 -22.06
CA ALA A 89 36.99 12.31 -21.92
C ALA A 89 36.50 12.75 -20.52
N LEU A 90 37.39 12.84 -19.52
CA LEU A 90 37.07 13.09 -18.11
C LEU A 90 37.45 14.52 -17.71
N THR A 91 36.81 15.51 -18.33
CA THR A 91 37.18 16.93 -18.18
C THR A 91 36.53 17.63 -16.98
N GLY A 92 35.50 17.03 -16.39
CA GLY A 92 34.72 17.64 -15.32
C GLY A 92 35.47 17.70 -13.98
N ARG A 93 35.21 18.77 -13.21
CA ARG A 93 35.83 18.98 -11.89
C ARG A 93 35.54 17.86 -10.90
N GLY A 94 34.34 17.27 -10.94
CA GLY A 94 33.97 16.16 -10.08
C GLY A 94 34.83 14.91 -10.28
N TRP A 95 35.24 14.61 -11.51
CA TRP A 95 36.20 13.52 -11.78
C TRP A 95 37.55 13.76 -11.12
N VAL A 96 38.04 14.99 -11.20
CA VAL A 96 39.32 15.42 -10.61
C VAL A 96 39.27 15.35 -9.08
N VAL A 97 38.17 15.82 -8.47
CA VAL A 97 37.98 15.73 -7.02
C VAL A 97 37.87 14.29 -6.56
N ARG A 98 37.15 13.44 -7.31
CA ARG A 98 37.04 12.00 -7.02
C ARG A 98 38.40 11.31 -7.02
N SER A 99 39.28 11.63 -7.97
CA SER A 99 40.62 11.02 -8.00
C SER A 99 41.45 11.38 -6.77
N LEU A 100 41.31 12.60 -6.26
CA LEU A 100 41.96 13.01 -5.00
C LEU A 100 41.40 12.22 -3.80
N MET A 101 40.08 12.02 -3.76
CA MET A 101 39.41 11.23 -2.72
C MET A 101 39.82 9.75 -2.76
N ASP A 102 39.89 9.14 -3.94
CA ASP A 102 40.30 7.73 -4.10
C ASP A 102 41.75 7.51 -3.67
N VAL A 103 42.67 8.42 -4.01
CA VAL A 103 44.07 8.35 -3.56
C VAL A 103 44.16 8.49 -2.04
N ALA A 104 43.47 9.47 -1.45
CA ALA A 104 43.45 9.64 0.01
C ALA A 104 42.83 8.44 0.73
N HIS A 105 41.73 7.88 0.19
CA HIS A 105 41.09 6.70 0.73
C HIS A 105 42.00 5.48 0.67
N ARG A 106 42.71 5.27 -0.44
CA ARG A 106 43.67 4.17 -0.61
C ARG A 106 44.81 4.23 0.40
N LEU A 107 45.25 5.43 0.75
CA LEU A 107 46.29 5.72 1.74
C LEU A 107 45.78 5.78 3.18
N THR A 108 44.47 5.73 3.41
CA THR A 108 43.83 5.98 4.71
C THR A 108 44.25 7.31 5.34
N ALA A 109 44.47 8.33 4.51
CA ALA A 109 44.93 9.65 4.89
C ALA A 109 43.79 10.67 4.96
N ASP A 110 43.93 11.71 5.77
CA ASP A 110 43.03 12.86 5.72
C ASP A 110 43.28 13.66 4.42
N LEU A 111 42.26 14.37 3.91
CA LEU A 111 42.34 15.05 2.62
C LEU A 111 42.07 16.55 2.77
N VAL A 112 43.02 17.40 2.37
CA VAL A 112 42.81 18.84 2.18
C VAL A 112 42.78 19.12 0.69
N ILE A 113 41.67 19.64 0.16
CA ILE A 113 41.53 20.08 -1.23
C ILE A 113 41.66 21.59 -1.26
N VAL A 114 42.57 22.11 -2.09
CA VAL A 114 42.83 23.55 -2.23
C VAL A 114 42.79 23.96 -3.69
N GLU A 115 42.04 25.00 -4.02
CA GLU A 115 42.04 25.54 -5.37
C GLU A 115 43.35 26.26 -5.70
N PRO A 116 43.96 25.98 -6.87
CA PRO A 116 45.20 26.64 -7.29
C PRO A 116 45.12 28.17 -7.24
N SER A 117 43.98 28.73 -7.66
CA SER A 117 43.76 30.17 -7.77
C SER A 117 43.76 30.92 -6.43
N LEU A 118 43.77 30.21 -5.30
CA LEU A 118 43.90 30.82 -3.97
C LEU A 118 45.36 31.02 -3.54
N LEU A 119 46.29 30.36 -4.22
CA LEU A 119 47.71 30.33 -3.88
C LEU A 119 48.52 31.16 -4.87
N THR A 120 48.06 32.39 -5.16
CA THR A 120 48.84 33.38 -5.91
C THR A 120 49.89 34.01 -5.00
N ALA A 121 51.07 34.34 -5.51
CA ALA A 121 52.15 34.92 -4.70
C ALA A 121 52.17 36.45 -4.74
N LYS A 122 52.38 37.08 -3.59
CA LYS A 122 52.89 38.47 -3.52
C LYS A 122 54.35 38.50 -3.98
N SER A 123 54.87 39.69 -4.30
CA SER A 123 56.29 39.90 -4.68
C SER A 123 57.32 39.43 -3.63
N ASN A 124 56.88 39.07 -2.42
CA ASN A 124 57.71 38.51 -1.34
C ASN A 124 57.56 36.98 -1.15
N GLY A 125 56.85 36.26 -2.03
CA GLY A 125 56.69 34.80 -1.97
C GLY A 125 55.62 34.28 -1.00
N SER A 126 54.89 35.15 -0.28
CA SER A 126 53.74 34.75 0.54
C SER A 126 52.43 34.72 -0.27
N PRO A 127 51.44 33.88 0.09
CA PRO A 127 50.16 33.86 -0.61
C PRO A 127 49.46 35.23 -0.50
N GLU A 128 48.91 35.69 -1.61
CA GLU A 128 48.12 36.91 -1.67
C GLU A 128 46.79 36.70 -0.92
N GLY A 129 46.38 37.67 -0.10
CA GLY A 129 45.09 37.62 0.60
C GLY A 129 44.94 36.61 1.76
N LEU A 130 45.64 35.46 1.73
CA LEU A 130 45.57 34.43 2.78
C LEU A 130 46.34 34.80 4.06
N THR A 131 45.92 34.27 5.20
CA THR A 131 46.72 34.33 6.44
C THR A 131 47.95 33.43 6.33
N SER A 132 49.02 33.76 7.06
CA SER A 132 50.27 32.98 7.03
C SER A 132 50.10 31.55 7.53
N ASP A 133 49.06 31.26 8.31
CA ASP A 133 48.73 29.98 8.93
C ASP A 133 47.55 29.25 8.27
N TRP A 134 47.19 29.61 7.03
CA TRP A 134 45.99 29.10 6.35
C TRP A 134 45.90 27.56 6.29
N ILE A 135 47.00 26.86 5.99
CA ILE A 135 47.01 25.38 5.88
C ILE A 135 46.81 24.74 7.25
N LYS A 136 47.32 25.37 8.31
CA LYS A 136 47.08 24.97 9.69
C LYS A 136 45.60 25.12 10.03
N LEU A 137 45.00 26.26 9.70
CA LEU A 137 43.58 26.50 9.95
C LEU A 137 42.69 25.47 9.23
N MET A 138 43.02 25.10 7.97
CA MET A 138 42.27 24.10 7.21
C MET A 138 42.37 22.68 7.77
N TYR A 139 43.54 22.26 8.27
CA TYR A 139 43.78 20.86 8.64
C TYR A 139 43.68 20.58 10.14
N GLN A 140 44.12 21.51 11.00
CA GLN A 140 44.16 21.30 12.46
C GLN A 140 42.82 20.81 13.04
N PRO A 141 41.64 21.32 12.64
CA PRO A 141 40.38 20.87 13.20
C PRO A 141 40.09 19.38 12.95
N VAL A 142 40.50 18.84 11.80
CA VAL A 142 40.38 17.42 11.45
C VAL A 142 41.40 16.59 12.21
N ARG A 143 42.64 17.06 12.28
CA ARG A 143 43.73 16.38 13.00
C ARG A 143 43.42 16.19 14.48
N ASP A 144 42.84 17.20 15.13
CA ASP A 144 42.49 17.16 16.55
C ASP A 144 41.14 16.44 16.81
N GLY A 145 40.46 15.98 15.76
CA GLY A 145 39.16 15.29 15.84
C GLY A 145 37.98 16.21 16.18
N SER A 146 38.16 17.54 16.12
CA SER A 146 37.11 18.53 16.41
C SER A 146 36.17 18.80 15.23
N ALA A 147 36.55 18.37 14.02
CA ALA A 147 35.74 18.43 12.82
C ALA A 147 36.02 17.22 11.93
N GLN A 148 35.04 16.82 11.13
CA GLN A 148 35.22 15.80 10.10
C GLN A 148 35.16 16.40 8.69
N PHE A 149 34.59 17.61 8.55
CA PHE A 149 34.48 18.35 7.30
C PHE A 149 34.73 19.84 7.56
N VAL A 150 35.69 20.46 6.87
CA VAL A 150 36.09 21.86 7.09
C VAL A 150 35.89 22.66 5.81
N LEU A 151 35.23 23.82 5.95
CA LEU A 151 34.97 24.76 4.85
C LEU A 151 35.72 26.07 5.06
N PRO A 152 36.39 26.60 4.02
CA PRO A 152 37.08 27.87 4.11
C PRO A 152 36.08 29.03 4.08
N ARG A 153 36.36 30.06 4.86
CA ARG A 153 35.60 31.30 4.92
C ARG A 153 36.54 32.47 4.67
N PHE A 154 36.12 33.40 3.83
CA PHE A 154 36.92 34.56 3.44
C PHE A 154 36.18 35.86 3.71
N LYS A 155 36.95 36.95 3.76
CA LYS A 155 36.46 38.28 3.46
C LYS A 155 36.23 38.38 1.95
N LEU A 156 34.97 38.46 1.55
CA LEU A 156 34.49 38.40 0.17
C LEU A 156 33.80 39.72 -0.18
N SER A 157 33.82 40.11 -1.46
CA SER A 157 32.76 40.99 -1.96
C SER A 157 31.47 40.16 -2.00
N HIS A 158 30.33 40.74 -1.61
CA HIS A 158 29.04 40.05 -1.59
C HIS A 158 28.61 39.48 -2.96
N LEU A 159 29.29 39.84 -4.04
CA LEU A 159 29.06 39.33 -5.40
C LEU A 159 29.89 38.08 -5.74
N SER A 160 30.93 37.77 -4.96
CA SER A 160 31.89 36.70 -5.25
C SER A 160 31.49 35.31 -4.71
N ASN A 161 30.35 35.22 -4.02
CA ASN A 161 29.78 33.98 -3.48
C ASN A 161 28.27 33.85 -3.75
N SER A 162 27.82 34.45 -4.85
CA SER A 162 26.40 34.66 -5.15
C SER A 162 25.56 33.37 -5.19
N ILE A 163 26.09 32.25 -5.69
CA ILE A 163 25.37 30.95 -5.67
C ILE A 163 25.15 30.47 -4.23
N GLY A 164 26.19 30.54 -3.40
CA GLY A 164 26.12 30.18 -1.98
C GLY A 164 25.12 31.06 -1.24
N ASP A 165 25.28 32.37 -1.37
CA ASP A 165 24.52 33.38 -0.62
C ASP A 165 23.05 33.45 -1.03
N HIS A 166 22.72 33.20 -2.30
CA HIS A 166 21.35 33.32 -2.81
C HIS A 166 20.60 32.00 -3.00
N LEU A 167 21.25 30.85 -3.11
CA LEU A 167 20.57 29.58 -3.31
C LEU A 167 20.86 28.57 -2.19
N VAL A 168 22.14 28.25 -1.99
CA VAL A 168 22.53 27.08 -1.18
C VAL A 168 22.32 27.35 0.31
N PHE A 169 22.88 28.43 0.84
CA PHE A 169 22.80 28.71 2.28
C PHE A 169 21.38 29.03 2.77
N PRO A 170 20.54 29.77 2.03
CA PRO A 170 19.13 29.93 2.42
C PRO A 170 18.37 28.58 2.50
N LEU A 171 18.63 27.66 1.55
CA LEU A 171 18.03 26.32 1.58
C LEU A 171 18.54 25.48 2.76
N LEU A 172 19.83 25.57 3.10
CA LEU A 172 20.41 24.89 4.24
C LEU A 172 19.90 25.44 5.57
N ALA A 173 19.82 26.76 5.71
CA ALA A 173 19.27 27.43 6.88
C ALA A 173 17.81 27.05 7.10
N SER A 174 17.01 26.93 6.03
CA SER A 174 15.60 26.59 6.15
C SER A 174 15.35 25.08 6.33
N LEU A 175 15.93 24.21 5.51
CA LEU A 175 15.61 22.77 5.53
C LEU A 175 16.44 22.01 6.57
N TYR A 176 17.72 22.33 6.70
CA TYR A 176 18.65 21.63 7.60
C TYR A 176 18.93 22.39 8.89
N ASN A 177 18.35 23.58 9.07
CA ASN A 177 18.54 24.48 10.21
C ASN A 177 20.01 24.76 10.50
N LEU A 178 20.82 24.87 9.44
CA LEU A 178 22.23 25.14 9.54
C LEU A 178 22.58 26.43 8.81
N GLU A 179 23.14 27.38 9.54
CA GLU A 179 23.68 28.60 8.98
C GLU A 179 25.15 28.39 8.58
N LEU A 180 25.40 28.41 7.26
CA LEU A 180 26.73 28.39 6.64
C LEU A 180 26.99 29.70 5.90
N LYS A 181 28.25 30.13 5.89
CA LYS A 181 28.79 31.35 5.28
C LYS A 181 30.16 31.11 4.62
N GLY A 182 30.57 29.85 4.47
CA GLY A 182 31.79 29.45 3.79
C GLY A 182 31.79 29.75 2.29
N CYS A 183 32.93 29.54 1.64
CA CYS A 183 33.09 29.64 0.19
C CYS A 183 33.25 28.22 -0.38
N LEU A 184 32.16 27.67 -0.92
CA LEU A 184 32.14 26.27 -1.39
C LEU A 184 33.07 26.01 -2.58
N ASP A 185 33.41 27.06 -3.34
CA ASP A 185 34.27 26.96 -4.51
C ASP A 185 35.76 27.06 -4.21
N ALA A 186 36.15 27.27 -2.94
CA ALA A 186 37.54 27.52 -2.55
C ALA A 186 38.31 26.26 -2.04
N GLY A 187 37.65 25.10 -1.98
CA GLY A 187 38.23 23.88 -1.44
C GLY A 187 37.62 23.49 -0.09
N MET A 188 38.13 22.41 0.51
CA MET A 188 37.59 21.82 1.75
C MET A 188 38.59 20.84 2.38
N THR A 189 38.40 20.50 3.66
CA THR A 189 39.11 19.38 4.30
C THR A 189 38.12 18.27 4.66
N ILE A 190 38.50 17.02 4.39
CA ILE A 190 37.70 15.82 4.62
C ILE A 190 38.52 14.84 5.46
N SER A 191 37.95 14.37 6.57
CA SER A 191 38.58 13.32 7.39
C SER A 191 38.61 11.98 6.66
N ARG A 192 39.69 11.21 6.87
CA ARG A 192 39.83 9.82 6.43
C ARG A 192 38.66 8.93 6.83
N GLN A 193 37.99 9.24 7.94
CA GLN A 193 36.83 8.50 8.44
C GLN A 193 35.57 8.73 7.59
N LEU A 194 35.46 9.89 6.93
CA LEU A 194 34.29 10.28 6.14
C LEU A 194 34.40 9.82 4.68
N LEU A 195 35.62 9.70 4.14
CA LEU A 195 35.89 9.33 2.75
C LEU A 195 35.14 8.05 2.29
N PRO A 196 35.10 6.93 3.04
CA PRO A 196 34.41 5.72 2.59
C PRO A 196 32.91 5.96 2.34
N ASN A 197 32.24 6.72 3.22
CA ASN A 197 30.81 7.03 3.09
C ASN A 197 30.50 8.00 1.95
N LEU A 198 31.47 8.84 1.56
CA LEU A 198 31.33 9.71 0.39
C LEU A 198 31.57 8.95 -0.91
N LEU A 199 32.47 7.96 -0.91
CA LEU A 199 32.80 7.15 -2.09
C LEU A 199 31.77 6.03 -2.37
N GLU A 200 31.04 5.57 -1.35
CA GLU A 200 30.01 4.53 -1.49
C GLU A 200 28.91 4.88 -2.52
N GLU A 201 28.54 6.16 -2.63
CA GLU A 201 27.43 6.62 -3.48
C GLU A 201 27.85 7.14 -4.87
N VAL A 202 29.12 6.94 -5.26
CA VAL A 202 29.67 7.42 -6.54
C VAL A 202 28.91 6.88 -7.75
N SER A 203 28.42 5.64 -7.67
CA SER A 203 27.58 5.04 -8.72
C SER A 203 26.25 5.78 -8.93
N SER A 204 25.83 6.60 -7.96
CA SER A 204 24.59 7.37 -7.98
C SER A 204 24.78 8.85 -8.33
N TRP A 205 26.01 9.27 -8.65
CA TRP A 205 26.33 10.63 -9.08
C TRP A 205 25.72 10.90 -10.45
N SER A 206 25.09 12.07 -10.59
CA SER A 206 24.62 12.54 -11.90
C SER A 206 25.77 13.15 -12.70
N GLY A 207 25.57 13.36 -14.01
CA GLY A 207 26.57 14.00 -14.86
C GLY A 207 27.02 15.36 -14.31
N GLU A 208 26.11 16.10 -13.67
CA GLU A 208 26.39 17.42 -13.08
C GLU A 208 27.29 17.35 -11.84
N VAL A 209 27.21 16.27 -11.07
CA VAL A 209 28.09 16.03 -9.92
C VAL A 209 29.52 15.74 -10.40
N TYR A 210 29.66 15.06 -11.55
CA TYR A 210 30.97 14.87 -12.19
C TYR A 210 31.56 16.15 -12.79
N GLU A 211 30.76 17.22 -12.89
CA GLU A 211 31.15 18.55 -13.34
C GLU A 211 31.38 19.50 -12.14
N TYR A 212 30.82 20.71 -12.16
CA TYR A 212 30.98 21.72 -11.10
C TYR A 212 30.00 21.53 -9.93
N GLY A 213 29.12 20.53 -9.97
CA GLY A 213 28.18 20.21 -8.89
C GLY A 213 28.83 19.55 -7.66
N ILE A 214 30.06 19.03 -7.78
CA ILE A 214 30.71 18.19 -6.77
C ILE A 214 30.81 18.83 -5.38
N ASN A 215 31.19 20.11 -5.27
CA ASN A 215 31.38 20.76 -3.98
C ASN A 215 30.07 20.91 -3.21
N TYR A 216 28.99 21.22 -3.94
CA TYR A 216 27.64 21.28 -3.41
C TYR A 216 27.19 19.89 -2.96
N TRP A 217 27.41 18.87 -3.79
CA TRP A 217 27.07 17.48 -3.45
C TRP A 217 27.79 17.00 -2.19
N LEU A 218 29.10 17.20 -2.08
CA LEU A 218 29.90 16.81 -0.91
C LEU A 218 29.41 17.51 0.36
N THR A 219 29.12 18.81 0.28
CA THR A 219 28.59 19.59 1.40
C THR A 219 27.22 19.06 1.84
N MET A 220 26.31 18.84 0.88
CA MET A 220 24.98 18.29 1.15
C MET A 220 25.07 16.88 1.75
N ARG A 221 26.01 16.05 1.28
CA ARG A 221 26.19 14.69 1.78
C ARG A 221 26.76 14.65 3.19
N ALA A 222 27.76 15.47 3.49
CA ALA A 222 28.29 15.62 4.85
C ALA A 222 27.17 16.02 5.84
N LEU A 223 26.26 16.91 5.42
CA LEU A 223 25.10 17.29 6.23
C LEU A 223 24.14 16.13 6.49
N GLN A 224 23.84 15.35 5.45
CA GLN A 224 22.94 14.20 5.55
C GLN A 224 23.50 13.08 6.42
N LEU A 225 24.82 12.90 6.41
CA LEU A 225 25.56 12.00 7.30
C LEU A 225 25.71 12.53 8.73
N LYS A 226 25.18 13.73 9.02
CA LYS A 226 25.26 14.41 10.33
C LYS A 226 26.70 14.61 10.81
N THR A 227 27.60 14.85 9.88
CA THR A 227 29.02 15.10 10.12
C THR A 227 29.26 16.41 10.86
N ASP A 228 30.31 16.47 11.68
CA ASP A 228 30.76 17.70 12.33
C ASP A 228 31.44 18.63 11.32
N ILE A 229 30.73 19.71 10.95
CA ILE A 229 31.17 20.73 9.98
C ILE A 229 31.70 21.96 10.71
N THR A 230 32.88 22.45 10.30
CA THR A 230 33.52 23.66 10.84
C THR A 230 33.90 24.63 9.73
N GLU A 231 33.77 25.93 9.99
CA GLU A 231 34.26 26.99 9.11
C GLU A 231 35.60 27.54 9.61
N VAL A 232 36.51 27.86 8.70
CA VAL A 232 37.82 28.44 9.04
C VAL A 232 38.07 29.73 8.29
N PHE A 233 38.41 30.79 9.01
CA PHE A 233 38.62 32.10 8.41
C PHE A 233 40.05 32.24 7.87
N LEU A 234 40.20 32.30 6.54
CA LEU A 234 41.51 32.23 5.87
C LEU A 234 42.06 33.58 5.40
N GLY A 235 41.35 34.70 5.62
CA GLY A 235 41.77 36.03 5.17
C GLY A 235 40.86 36.61 4.09
N THR A 236 41.42 37.29 3.09
CA THR A 236 40.69 37.89 1.95
C THR A 236 40.85 37.03 0.71
N LYS A 237 39.74 36.69 0.03
CA LYS A 237 39.82 35.85 -1.18
C LYS A 237 40.57 36.62 -2.30
N PRO A 238 41.62 36.03 -2.90
CA PRO A 238 42.29 36.62 -4.06
C PRO A 238 41.32 36.85 -5.22
N LYS A 239 41.57 37.88 -6.04
CA LYS A 239 40.76 38.15 -7.23
C LYS A 239 41.16 37.16 -8.33
N ALA A 240 40.44 36.04 -8.42
CA ALA A 240 40.67 34.99 -9.41
C ALA A 240 39.63 35.04 -10.54
N THR A 241 40.04 34.68 -11.76
CA THR A 241 39.14 34.51 -12.91
C THR A 241 38.50 33.14 -12.83
N MET A 242 37.16 33.08 -12.92
CA MET A 242 36.45 31.80 -12.88
C MET A 242 36.72 30.99 -14.17
N PRO A 243 36.88 29.66 -14.07
CA PRO A 243 37.22 28.82 -15.22
C PRO A 243 36.07 28.66 -16.24
N VAL A 244 34.83 28.88 -15.80
CA VAL A 244 33.59 28.78 -16.61
C VAL A 244 32.61 29.89 -16.22
N GLY A 245 31.55 30.07 -17.02
CA GLY A 245 30.47 31.03 -16.74
C GLY A 245 29.68 30.71 -15.47
N LEU A 246 29.20 31.77 -14.80
CA LEU A 246 28.41 31.69 -13.57
C LEU A 246 27.05 31.01 -13.80
N ASP A 247 26.47 31.20 -14.99
CA ASP A 247 25.22 30.57 -15.44
C ASP A 247 25.32 29.04 -15.47
N TYR A 248 26.40 28.53 -16.06
CA TYR A 248 26.66 27.09 -16.11
C TYR A 248 26.84 26.53 -14.69
N MET A 249 27.70 27.15 -13.88
CA MET A 249 27.91 26.74 -12.48
C MET A 249 26.61 26.75 -11.65
N PHE A 250 25.78 27.78 -11.82
CA PHE A 250 24.50 27.88 -11.13
C PHE A 250 23.59 26.71 -11.49
N SER A 251 23.47 26.36 -12.77
CA SER A 251 22.67 25.20 -13.20
C SER A 251 23.19 23.89 -12.59
N GLN A 252 24.52 23.68 -12.56
CA GLN A 252 25.12 22.51 -11.93
C GLN A 252 24.82 22.45 -10.42
N ALA A 253 24.88 23.60 -9.74
CA ALA A 253 24.56 23.72 -8.32
C ALA A 253 23.07 23.40 -8.05
N VAL A 254 22.14 23.90 -8.88
CA VAL A 254 20.70 23.58 -8.77
C VAL A 254 20.50 22.07 -8.83
N HIS A 255 21.07 21.39 -9.82
CA HIS A 255 20.94 19.94 -9.96
C HIS A 255 21.47 19.19 -8.73
N ALA A 256 22.70 19.49 -8.31
CA ALA A 256 23.34 18.83 -7.18
C ALA A 256 22.55 19.04 -5.88
N VAL A 257 22.15 20.28 -5.58
CA VAL A 257 21.43 20.64 -4.35
C VAL A 257 20.01 20.07 -4.37
N PHE A 258 19.26 20.23 -5.47
CA PHE A 258 17.88 19.76 -5.53
C PHE A 258 17.81 18.24 -5.42
N GLN A 259 18.64 17.50 -6.17
CA GLN A 259 18.70 16.04 -6.06
C GLN A 259 19.06 15.60 -4.63
N ALA A 260 20.04 16.25 -4.01
CA ALA A 260 20.42 15.94 -2.63
C ALA A 260 19.27 16.20 -1.65
N ILE A 261 18.54 17.31 -1.78
CA ILE A 261 17.36 17.60 -0.94
C ILE A 261 16.29 16.50 -1.09
N GLY A 262 15.99 16.06 -2.31
CA GLY A 262 15.02 14.99 -2.55
C GLY A 262 15.42 13.65 -1.94
N LYS A 263 16.68 13.24 -2.13
CA LYS A 263 17.24 12.00 -1.53
C LYS A 263 17.26 12.09 0.00
N GLY A 264 17.63 13.25 0.55
CA GLY A 264 17.77 13.50 1.99
C GLY A 264 16.48 13.81 2.76
N GLN A 265 15.31 13.50 2.19
CA GLN A 265 14.01 13.93 2.75
C GLN A 265 13.74 13.49 4.19
N ASP A 266 14.24 12.33 4.60
CA ASP A 266 13.97 11.82 5.94
C ASP A 266 14.80 12.53 7.02
N VAL A 267 15.89 13.18 6.61
CA VAL A 267 16.73 14.01 7.46
C VAL A 267 16.05 15.33 7.80
N TRP A 268 15.56 16.07 6.81
CA TRP A 268 15.01 17.43 7.05
C TRP A 268 13.55 17.47 7.51
N LYS A 269 12.77 16.39 7.34
CA LYS A 269 11.38 16.32 7.84
C LYS A 269 11.23 16.40 9.35
N HIS A 270 12.21 15.86 10.10
CA HIS A 270 12.13 15.68 11.54
C HIS A 270 13.05 16.62 12.33
N ASN A 271 13.56 17.67 11.68
CA ASN A 271 14.56 18.54 12.27
C ASN A 271 13.95 19.52 13.31
N PRO A 272 14.70 19.88 14.37
CA PRO A 272 14.26 20.82 15.42
C PRO A 272 13.97 22.22 14.87
N GLN A 273 13.26 23.10 15.58
CA GLN A 273 12.90 24.42 15.01
C GLN A 273 14.05 25.46 15.00
N ALA A 274 15.11 25.26 15.78
CA ALA A 274 16.17 26.27 15.93
C ALA A 274 17.27 26.12 14.86
N VAL A 275 17.58 27.23 14.18
CA VAL A 275 18.76 27.35 13.30
C VAL A 275 20.02 27.44 14.14
N ARG A 276 21.02 26.60 13.84
CA ARG A 276 22.34 26.60 14.49
C ARG A 276 23.40 27.18 13.55
N SER A 277 24.31 27.97 14.08
CA SER A 277 25.52 28.37 13.36
C SER A 277 26.63 27.33 13.58
N VAL A 278 27.48 27.12 12.57
CA VAL A 278 28.65 26.25 12.70
C VAL A 278 29.76 26.87 13.55
N LEU A 279 30.62 26.03 14.13
CA LEU A 279 31.85 26.50 14.76
C LEU A 279 32.69 27.22 13.70
N THR A 280 33.13 28.45 14.01
CA THR A 280 34.05 29.21 13.15
C THR A 280 35.36 29.45 13.89
N ILE A 281 36.47 29.03 13.28
CA ILE A 281 37.83 29.15 13.82
C ILE A 281 38.61 30.19 13.02
N GLY A 282 39.41 31.03 13.70
CA GLY A 282 40.28 32.03 13.07
C GLY A 282 39.98 33.47 13.53
N PRO A 283 40.81 34.43 13.12
CA PRO A 283 40.77 35.79 13.64
C PRO A 283 39.56 36.57 13.11
N ARG A 284 38.68 37.03 14.04
CA ARG A 284 37.54 37.90 13.72
C ARG A 284 38.04 39.30 13.40
N HIS A 285 37.90 39.75 12.15
CA HIS A 285 38.29 41.09 11.72
C HIS A 285 37.08 41.99 11.45
N ASN A 286 37.23 43.29 11.70
CA ASN A 286 36.23 44.31 11.37
C ASN A 286 36.06 44.46 9.84
N LEU A 287 34.82 44.65 9.41
CA LEU A 287 34.44 44.90 8.02
C LEU A 287 35.06 46.25 7.58
N PHE A 288 35.66 46.29 6.38
CA PHE A 288 36.15 47.53 5.77
C PHE A 288 35.31 47.82 4.54
N LEU A 289 35.12 49.10 4.23
CA LEU A 289 34.44 49.57 3.02
C LEU A 289 35.16 49.04 1.78
N GLN A 290 34.40 48.50 0.83
CA GLN A 290 34.91 48.09 -0.47
C GLN A 290 34.24 48.98 -1.52
N GLU A 291 35.04 49.63 -2.36
CA GLU A 291 34.53 50.28 -3.57
C GLU A 291 34.07 49.18 -4.55
N LEU A 292 32.77 49.15 -4.82
CA LEU A 292 32.14 48.20 -5.73
C LEU A 292 31.39 48.98 -6.81
N THR A 293 31.74 48.73 -8.07
CA THR A 293 30.94 49.19 -9.21
C THR A 293 29.72 48.28 -9.32
N LEU A 294 28.54 48.79 -8.97
CA LEU A 294 27.28 48.05 -9.04
C LEU A 294 26.67 48.20 -10.44
N GLU A 295 26.74 47.16 -11.26
CA GLU A 295 26.10 47.13 -12.59
C GLU A 295 24.82 46.29 -12.57
N THR A 296 23.67 46.92 -12.32
CA THR A 296 22.36 46.23 -12.28
C THR A 296 21.81 45.87 -13.67
N ARG A 297 22.17 46.66 -14.69
CA ARG A 297 21.58 46.57 -16.03
C ARG A 297 21.84 45.26 -16.80
N PRO A 298 23.05 44.66 -16.74
CA PRO A 298 23.31 43.37 -17.38
C PRO A 298 22.42 42.24 -16.82
N HIS A 299 22.33 42.14 -15.48
CA HIS A 299 21.51 41.16 -14.78
C HIS A 299 20.02 41.30 -15.15
N LEU A 300 19.49 42.53 -15.14
CA LEU A 300 18.10 42.82 -15.52
C LEU A 300 17.81 42.45 -16.99
N THR A 301 18.76 42.69 -17.88
CA THR A 301 18.62 42.34 -19.31
C THR A 301 18.53 40.82 -19.47
N GLN A 302 19.35 40.06 -18.75
CA GLN A 302 19.34 38.60 -18.81
C GLN A 302 18.05 38.02 -18.23
N PHE A 303 17.53 38.57 -17.13
CA PHE A 303 16.21 38.21 -16.58
C PHE A 303 15.09 38.40 -17.61
N ARG A 304 14.99 39.59 -18.24
CA ARG A 304 13.95 39.89 -19.23
C ARG A 304 14.01 38.99 -20.47
N ARG A 305 15.23 38.66 -20.94
CA ARG A 305 15.43 37.69 -22.03
C ARG A 305 14.96 36.30 -21.62
N GLY A 306 15.29 35.87 -20.41
CA GLY A 306 14.83 34.60 -19.86
C GLY A 306 13.31 34.54 -19.69
N PHE A 307 12.68 35.62 -19.24
CA PHE A 307 11.23 35.72 -19.14
C PHE A 307 10.56 35.48 -20.50
N SER A 308 11.06 36.10 -21.56
CA SER A 308 10.54 35.90 -22.91
C SER A 308 10.70 34.46 -23.42
N ARG A 309 11.71 33.73 -22.92
CA ARG A 309 12.03 32.36 -23.35
C ARG A 309 11.28 31.29 -22.55
N TYR A 310 11.22 31.41 -21.23
CA TYR A 310 10.80 30.34 -20.33
C TYR A 310 9.39 30.52 -19.73
N TYR A 311 8.75 31.68 -19.89
CA TYR A 311 7.43 31.92 -19.30
C TYR A 311 6.37 30.91 -19.77
N GLU A 312 6.14 30.79 -21.08
CA GLU A 312 5.17 29.85 -21.65
C GLU A 312 5.64 28.38 -21.63
N ALA A 313 6.95 28.17 -21.78
CA ALA A 313 7.52 26.84 -21.88
C ALA A 313 7.60 26.11 -20.53
N VAL A 314 7.88 26.86 -19.45
CA VAL A 314 8.20 26.31 -18.13
C VAL A 314 7.41 27.00 -17.02
N TRP A 315 7.59 28.30 -16.81
CA TRP A 315 7.14 28.99 -15.59
C TRP A 315 5.61 29.00 -15.41
N SER A 316 4.84 29.24 -16.48
CA SER A 316 3.37 29.19 -16.46
C SER A 316 2.79 27.80 -16.14
N ARG A 317 3.60 26.74 -16.26
CA ARG A 317 3.21 25.35 -15.98
C ARG A 317 3.57 24.91 -14.58
N ILE A 318 4.51 25.58 -13.92
CA ILE A 318 5.06 25.16 -12.62
C ILE A 318 4.80 26.16 -11.49
N PHE A 319 4.60 27.44 -11.80
CA PHE A 319 4.34 28.47 -10.81
C PHE A 319 2.86 28.78 -10.66
N SER A 320 2.46 29.16 -9.45
CA SER A 320 1.12 29.67 -9.19
C SER A 320 0.80 30.94 -10.01
N GLU A 321 -0.50 31.19 -10.22
CA GLU A 321 -0.98 32.37 -10.95
C GLU A 321 -0.48 33.68 -10.30
N GLU A 322 -0.44 33.74 -8.97
CA GLU A 322 0.11 34.88 -8.21
C GLU A 322 1.59 35.14 -8.55
N LEU A 323 2.43 34.12 -8.56
CA LEU A 323 3.84 34.26 -8.91
C LEU A 323 4.04 34.63 -10.39
N CYS A 324 3.20 34.09 -11.27
CA CYS A 324 3.23 34.44 -12.69
C CYS A 324 2.90 35.93 -12.92
N ILE A 325 1.97 36.50 -12.13
CA ILE A 325 1.66 37.94 -12.15
C ILE A 325 2.87 38.74 -11.64
N GLN A 326 3.43 38.38 -10.48
CA GLN A 326 4.59 39.08 -9.89
C GLN A 326 5.82 39.05 -10.82
N LEU A 327 6.09 37.92 -11.49
CA LEU A 327 7.16 37.81 -12.48
C LEU A 327 6.93 38.72 -13.68
N LYS A 328 5.69 38.80 -14.17
CA LYS A 328 5.32 39.65 -15.31
C LYS A 328 5.44 41.13 -14.96
N GLU A 329 5.01 41.52 -13.75
CA GLU A 329 5.20 42.87 -13.21
C GLU A 329 6.70 43.22 -13.11
N ALA A 330 7.51 42.34 -12.53
CA ALA A 330 8.97 42.55 -12.43
C ALA A 330 9.64 42.65 -13.82
N ALA A 331 9.22 41.83 -14.79
CA ALA A 331 9.79 41.86 -16.14
C ALA A 331 9.44 43.14 -16.93
N THR A 332 8.26 43.72 -16.67
CA THR A 332 7.73 44.90 -17.39
C THR A 332 7.98 46.22 -16.67
N ALA A 333 8.36 46.20 -15.39
CA ALA A 333 8.73 47.39 -14.63
C ALA A 333 9.88 48.18 -15.30
N SER A 334 9.90 49.50 -15.09
CA SER A 334 11.04 50.35 -15.49
C SER A 334 12.31 49.96 -14.72
N GLU A 335 13.50 50.36 -15.18
CA GLU A 335 14.74 50.09 -14.40
C GLU A 335 14.67 50.73 -12.99
N GLU A 336 14.05 51.91 -12.88
CA GLU A 336 13.84 52.65 -11.63
C GLU A 336 12.81 52.01 -10.68
N ASP A 337 11.81 51.31 -11.22
CA ASP A 337 10.76 50.64 -10.43
C ASP A 337 11.01 49.14 -10.23
N PHE A 338 12.00 48.56 -10.94
CA PHE A 338 12.31 47.13 -10.85
C PHE A 338 12.56 46.68 -9.41
N SER A 339 11.85 45.64 -8.96
CA SER A 339 12.02 45.04 -7.64
C SER A 339 11.97 43.53 -7.75
N PHE A 340 12.86 42.85 -7.03
CA PHE A 340 12.91 41.38 -6.98
C PHE A 340 13.18 40.94 -5.53
N PRO A 341 12.16 41.01 -4.66
CA PRO A 341 12.34 40.86 -3.22
C PRO A 341 12.71 39.44 -2.83
N SER A 342 13.38 39.30 -1.68
CA SER A 342 13.76 38.00 -1.11
C SER A 342 12.60 37.01 -0.95
N THR A 343 11.39 37.49 -0.68
CA THR A 343 10.18 36.67 -0.55
C THR A 343 9.76 36.02 -1.87
N LEU A 344 9.75 36.80 -2.96
CA LEU A 344 9.48 36.30 -4.32
C LEU A 344 10.52 35.26 -4.71
N TRP A 345 11.80 35.54 -4.47
CA TRP A 345 12.87 34.59 -4.77
C TRP A 345 12.73 33.27 -4.01
N ALA A 346 12.47 33.32 -2.69
CA ALA A 346 12.25 32.12 -1.88
C ALA A 346 11.09 31.26 -2.41
N GLN A 347 9.98 31.89 -2.81
CA GLN A 347 8.83 31.19 -3.39
C GLN A 347 9.18 30.52 -4.72
N LEU A 348 9.88 31.23 -5.62
CA LEU A 348 10.30 30.70 -6.92
C LEU A 348 11.26 29.51 -6.76
N VAL A 349 12.22 29.58 -5.84
CA VAL A 349 13.14 28.46 -5.57
C VAL A 349 12.37 27.25 -5.03
N TYR A 350 11.47 27.42 -4.06
CA TYR A 350 10.70 26.30 -3.52
C TYR A 350 9.74 25.67 -4.52
N GLU A 351 9.03 26.46 -5.31
CA GLU A 351 8.13 25.92 -6.35
C GLU A 351 8.93 25.21 -7.44
N SER A 352 10.10 25.73 -7.81
CA SER A 352 11.03 25.05 -8.71
C SER A 352 11.55 23.74 -8.12
N LEU A 353 11.86 23.70 -6.83
CA LEU A 353 12.32 22.51 -6.13
C LEU A 353 11.23 21.42 -6.08
N VAL A 354 9.97 21.81 -5.84
CA VAL A 354 8.82 20.90 -5.92
C VAL A 354 8.64 20.40 -7.36
N ALA A 355 8.64 21.29 -8.34
CA ALA A 355 8.53 20.94 -9.75
C ALA A 355 9.60 19.93 -10.19
N TYR A 356 10.85 20.17 -9.79
CA TYR A 356 12.00 19.30 -10.08
C TYR A 356 11.83 17.84 -9.64
N HIS A 357 11.03 17.60 -8.58
CA HIS A 357 10.82 16.26 -8.02
C HIS A 357 9.51 15.61 -8.45
N PHE A 358 8.47 16.41 -8.70
CA PHE A 358 7.11 15.90 -8.87
C PHE A 358 6.52 16.12 -10.26
N ILE A 359 7.11 16.97 -11.11
CA ILE A 359 6.62 17.22 -12.47
C ILE A 359 7.51 16.44 -13.46
N SER A 360 7.00 15.31 -13.95
CA SER A 360 7.69 14.45 -14.91
C SER A 360 7.65 14.97 -16.35
N MET A 361 6.74 15.90 -16.66
CA MET A 361 6.50 16.39 -18.02
C MET A 361 7.59 17.34 -18.55
N LEU A 362 8.51 17.77 -17.68
CA LEU A 362 9.59 18.70 -18.01
C LEU A 362 10.93 18.02 -17.73
N ALA A 363 11.90 18.19 -18.63
CA ALA A 363 13.25 17.71 -18.40
C ALA A 363 13.87 18.48 -17.22
N LYS A 364 14.66 17.78 -16.39
CA LYS A 364 15.30 18.38 -15.22
C LYS A 364 16.29 19.47 -15.64
N GLU A 365 16.96 19.27 -16.77
CA GLU A 365 17.88 20.24 -17.37
C GLU A 365 17.14 21.52 -17.76
N ASP A 366 15.95 21.40 -18.36
CA ASP A 366 15.14 22.56 -18.73
C ASP A 366 14.69 23.35 -17.50
N LEU A 367 14.28 22.63 -16.44
CA LEU A 367 13.93 23.25 -15.16
C LEU A 367 15.14 24.01 -14.58
N ALA A 368 16.31 23.37 -14.42
CA ALA A 368 17.49 24.01 -13.86
C ALA A 368 17.96 25.22 -14.69
N ASN A 369 18.00 25.08 -16.02
CA ASN A 369 18.36 26.17 -16.93
C ASN A 369 17.36 27.33 -16.88
N SER A 370 16.08 27.05 -16.60
CA SER A 370 15.06 28.10 -16.45
C SER A 370 15.21 28.91 -15.15
N LEU A 371 15.95 28.42 -14.15
CA LEU A 371 16.21 29.17 -12.92
C LEU A 371 17.34 30.19 -13.08
N VAL A 372 18.25 30.00 -14.05
CA VAL A 372 19.37 30.93 -14.30
C VAL A 372 18.86 32.36 -14.50
N PRO A 373 17.88 32.66 -15.38
CA PRO A 373 17.39 34.03 -15.52
C PRO A 373 16.65 34.57 -14.29
N LEU A 374 16.02 33.70 -13.49
CA LEU A 374 15.39 34.11 -12.23
C LEU A 374 16.45 34.51 -11.19
N PHE A 375 17.57 33.78 -11.14
CA PHE A 375 18.73 34.14 -10.35
C PHE A 375 19.33 35.49 -10.77
N GLU A 376 19.45 35.74 -12.07
CA GLU A 376 19.85 37.04 -12.61
C GLU A 376 18.88 38.17 -12.19
N GLY A 377 17.58 37.90 -12.19
CA GLY A 377 16.56 38.82 -11.68
C GLY A 377 16.75 39.12 -10.19
N ARG A 378 17.03 38.08 -9.38
CA ARG A 378 17.34 38.24 -7.96
C ARG A 378 18.61 39.05 -7.74
N MET A 379 19.68 38.80 -8.51
CA MET A 379 20.93 39.57 -8.43
C MET A 379 20.69 41.05 -8.74
N ALA A 380 19.91 41.37 -9.78
CA ALA A 380 19.53 42.74 -10.09
C ALA A 380 18.76 43.41 -8.94
N GLY A 381 17.82 42.68 -8.31
CA GLY A 381 17.07 43.17 -7.16
C GLY A 381 17.95 43.42 -5.94
N PHE A 382 18.84 42.47 -5.63
CA PHE A 382 19.79 42.57 -4.52
C PHE A 382 20.72 43.78 -4.67
N LEU A 383 21.31 43.96 -5.85
CA LEU A 383 22.17 45.12 -6.15
C LEU A 383 21.46 46.45 -5.93
N LYS A 384 20.17 46.51 -6.26
CA LYS A 384 19.34 47.69 -6.06
C LYS A 384 19.03 47.93 -4.58
N GLU A 385 18.62 46.89 -3.84
CA GLU A 385 18.33 46.95 -2.39
C GLU A 385 19.51 47.49 -1.58
N ILE A 386 20.74 47.09 -1.92
CA ILE A 386 21.96 47.54 -1.24
C ILE A 386 22.43 48.94 -1.67
N SER A 387 21.97 49.43 -2.84
CA SER A 387 22.30 50.77 -3.35
C SER A 387 21.41 51.89 -2.80
N THR A 388 20.18 51.60 -2.35
CA THR A 388 19.17 52.61 -1.99
C THR A 388 19.24 53.15 -0.55
N HIS A 389 20.13 52.64 0.30
CA HIS A 389 20.20 53.01 1.73
C HIS A 389 21.35 53.99 2.04
N THR A 390 21.05 55.29 2.06
CA THR A 390 21.99 56.44 2.16
C THR A 390 22.39 56.88 3.58
N HIS A 391 22.55 55.97 4.54
CA HIS A 391 23.07 56.35 5.88
C HIS A 391 24.31 55.53 6.26
N CYS A 392 25.44 55.89 5.66
CA CYS A 392 26.74 55.73 6.30
C CYS A 392 27.16 57.11 6.82
N ASP A 393 27.14 57.32 8.14
CA ASP A 393 27.81 58.47 8.76
C ASP A 393 29.32 58.33 8.55
N LEU A 394 29.84 58.98 7.52
CA LEU A 394 31.29 59.12 7.29
C LEU A 394 31.56 60.56 6.85
N SER A 395 32.01 61.38 7.80
CA SER A 395 32.81 62.55 7.51
C SER A 395 34.06 62.08 6.76
N GLU A 396 34.24 62.54 5.52
CA GLU A 396 35.36 62.25 4.59
C GLU A 396 35.20 60.98 3.73
N ALA A 397 34.43 61.08 2.63
CA ALA A 397 34.71 60.32 1.40
C ALA A 397 34.10 61.01 0.16
N SER A 398 34.84 60.92 -0.96
CA SER A 398 34.61 61.52 -2.28
C SER A 398 33.45 60.89 -3.07
N SER A 399 33.11 61.53 -4.20
CA SER A 399 31.90 61.40 -5.02
C SER A 399 31.65 60.08 -5.80
N GLU A 400 31.88 58.90 -5.23
CA GLU A 400 31.48 57.61 -5.84
C GLU A 400 30.75 56.69 -4.85
N LEU A 401 29.68 56.02 -5.31
CA LEU A 401 28.74 55.20 -4.53
C LEU A 401 29.47 54.10 -3.72
N THR A 402 29.75 54.37 -2.45
CA THR A 402 30.37 53.40 -1.55
C THR A 402 29.30 52.52 -0.91
N VAL A 403 29.36 51.19 -1.10
CA VAL A 403 28.38 50.25 -0.56
C VAL A 403 28.68 49.94 0.90
N CYS A 404 27.68 50.05 1.77
CA CYS A 404 27.79 49.66 3.18
C CYS A 404 27.75 48.12 3.33
N PRO A 405 28.81 47.46 3.83
CA PRO A 405 28.82 46.01 4.05
C PRO A 405 27.75 45.52 5.04
N PHE A 406 27.29 46.40 5.94
CA PHE A 406 26.20 46.11 6.85
C PHE A 406 24.87 45.90 6.11
N ASN A 407 24.58 46.73 5.09
CA ASN A 407 23.33 46.65 4.34
C ASN A 407 23.24 45.36 3.53
N ALA A 408 24.31 45.01 2.82
CA ALA A 408 24.36 43.76 2.05
C ALA A 408 24.19 42.53 2.95
N ARG A 409 24.81 42.53 4.13
CA ARG A 409 24.63 41.46 5.11
C ARG A 409 23.19 41.39 5.62
N ASN A 410 22.59 42.52 6.00
CA ASN A 410 21.20 42.57 6.49
C ASN A 410 20.21 42.07 5.42
N THR A 411 20.44 42.41 4.15
CA THR A 411 19.61 41.92 3.03
C THR A 411 19.74 40.41 2.83
N LEU A 412 20.95 39.84 2.98
CA LEU A 412 21.15 38.38 2.93
C LEU A 412 20.54 37.66 4.15
N GLU A 413 20.63 38.24 5.34
CA GLU A 413 19.96 37.72 6.55
C GLU A 413 18.43 37.74 6.37
N THR A 414 17.87 38.84 5.86
CA THR A 414 16.44 38.96 5.49
C THR A 414 16.03 37.89 4.46
N GLN A 415 16.93 37.53 3.54
CA GLN A 415 16.68 36.47 2.57
C GLN A 415 16.62 35.10 3.22
N ASN A 416 17.52 34.79 4.14
CA ASN A 416 17.46 33.54 4.91
C ASN A 416 16.13 33.44 5.68
N ASP A 417 15.69 34.53 6.30
CA ASP A 417 14.40 34.59 7.00
C ASP A 417 13.21 34.35 6.06
N ALA A 418 13.29 34.84 4.81
CA ALA A 418 12.27 34.57 3.78
C ALA A 418 12.19 33.07 3.42
N PHE A 419 13.33 32.36 3.34
CA PHE A 419 13.33 30.91 3.12
C PHE A 419 12.81 30.15 4.35
N ILE A 420 13.23 30.53 5.56
CA ILE A 420 12.81 29.90 6.82
C ILE A 420 11.29 30.06 7.01
N SER A 421 10.75 31.26 6.83
CA SER A 421 9.31 31.54 6.98
C SER A 421 8.44 30.79 5.96
N ARG A 422 8.98 30.49 4.77
CA ARG A 422 8.27 29.72 3.72
C ARG A 422 8.43 28.21 3.84
N LYS A 423 9.28 27.71 4.75
CA LYS A 423 9.51 26.27 4.97
C LYS A 423 8.20 25.50 5.13
N GLN A 424 7.29 25.99 5.97
CA GLN A 424 6.05 25.27 6.27
C GLN A 424 5.17 25.11 5.02
N VAL A 425 5.04 26.17 4.22
CA VAL A 425 4.31 26.13 2.94
C VAL A 425 4.97 25.17 1.95
N PHE A 426 6.30 25.16 1.89
CA PHE A 426 7.05 24.19 1.09
C PHE A 426 6.78 22.75 1.56
N LEU A 427 6.83 22.48 2.86
CA LEU A 427 6.59 21.14 3.42
C LEU A 427 5.17 20.66 3.11
N GLU A 428 4.17 21.52 3.25
CA GLU A 428 2.78 21.21 2.91
C GLU A 428 2.63 20.88 1.42
N LYS A 429 3.21 21.70 0.53
CA LYS A 429 3.22 21.42 -0.92
C LYS A 429 3.96 20.12 -1.22
N TRP A 430 5.13 19.88 -0.63
CA TRP A 430 5.92 18.67 -0.83
C TRP A 430 5.16 17.42 -0.40
N LEU A 431 4.56 17.44 0.81
CA LEU A 431 3.77 16.33 1.32
C LEU A 431 2.50 16.11 0.51
N HIS A 432 1.85 17.18 0.05
CA HIS A 432 0.69 17.11 -0.85
C HIS A 432 1.05 16.42 -2.17
N HIS A 433 2.12 16.85 -2.85
CA HIS A 433 2.56 16.24 -4.10
C HIS A 433 3.04 14.80 -3.89
N LYS A 434 3.75 14.50 -2.79
CA LYS A 434 4.15 13.13 -2.45
C LYS A 434 2.95 12.24 -2.18
N ALA A 435 1.97 12.73 -1.43
CA ALA A 435 0.72 12.03 -1.22
C ALA A 435 0.01 11.81 -2.57
N ALA A 436 0.02 12.81 -3.46
CA ALA A 436 -0.51 12.76 -4.83
C ALA A 436 0.16 11.74 -5.76
N LEU A 437 1.18 10.99 -5.32
CA LEU A 437 1.75 9.89 -6.09
C LEU A 437 1.26 8.50 -5.66
N LEU A 438 0.71 8.35 -4.45
CA LEU A 438 0.27 7.05 -3.92
C LEU A 438 -1.16 6.76 -4.36
N PRO A 439 -1.58 5.64 -4.95
CA PRO A 439 -2.99 5.43 -5.32
C PRO A 439 -3.93 5.64 -4.11
N PHE A 440 -5.09 6.29 -4.32
CA PHE A 440 -6.10 6.44 -3.27
C PHE A 440 -6.79 5.09 -3.14
N LEU A 441 -6.29 4.30 -2.19
CA LEU A 441 -6.86 3.02 -1.89
C LEU A 441 -7.66 3.16 -0.61
N PRO A 442 -8.95 2.82 -0.63
CA PRO A 442 -9.69 2.67 0.61
C PRO A 442 -8.91 1.65 1.44
N GLU A 443 -8.56 2.00 2.68
CA GLU A 443 -7.84 1.12 3.60
C GLU A 443 -8.77 -0.02 4.05
N ILE A 444 -9.21 -0.85 3.12
CA ILE A 444 -10.12 -1.97 3.33
C ILE A 444 -9.39 -3.28 3.06
N ALA A 445 -9.84 -4.30 3.77
CA ALA A 445 -9.45 -5.66 3.55
C ALA A 445 -10.70 -6.50 3.22
N TYR A 446 -10.51 -7.47 2.34
CA TYR A 446 -11.56 -8.34 1.80
C TYR A 446 -11.22 -9.79 2.07
N TRP A 447 -12.21 -10.53 2.59
CA TRP A 447 -12.16 -11.99 2.70
C TRP A 447 -13.51 -12.60 2.42
N GLU A 448 -13.53 -13.92 2.29
CA GLU A 448 -14.75 -14.73 2.34
C GLU A 448 -14.54 -15.79 3.42
N TYR A 449 -15.51 -15.95 4.33
CA TYR A 449 -15.54 -17.12 5.22
C TYR A 449 -16.50 -18.19 4.70
N ILE A 450 -17.63 -17.80 4.13
CA ILE A 450 -18.51 -18.67 3.36
C ILE A 450 -18.33 -18.29 1.88
N PRO A 451 -18.18 -19.25 0.95
CA PRO A 451 -17.97 -18.96 -0.46
C PRO A 451 -19.01 -17.97 -1.02
N GLY A 452 -18.52 -16.90 -1.63
CA GLY A 452 -19.34 -15.83 -2.23
C GLY A 452 -19.93 -14.83 -1.23
N ILE A 453 -19.68 -14.96 0.07
CA ILE A 453 -20.16 -14.00 1.09
C ILE A 453 -19.00 -13.13 1.57
N PRO A 454 -18.93 -11.86 1.12
CA PRO A 454 -17.79 -11.00 1.42
C PRO A 454 -17.78 -10.50 2.87
N ILE A 455 -16.57 -10.36 3.40
CA ILE A 455 -16.25 -9.74 4.69
C ILE A 455 -15.37 -8.53 4.40
N ILE A 456 -15.86 -7.34 4.74
CA ILE A 456 -15.17 -6.07 4.51
C ILE A 456 -14.91 -5.39 5.85
N LEU A 457 -13.64 -5.14 6.14
CA LEU A 457 -13.19 -4.45 7.35
C LEU A 457 -12.05 -3.49 6.99
N PRO A 458 -11.70 -2.53 7.84
CA PRO A 458 -10.54 -1.69 7.61
C PRO A 458 -9.26 -2.53 7.65
N HIS A 459 -8.22 -2.10 6.93
CA HIS A 459 -6.92 -2.79 6.91
C HIS A 459 -6.23 -2.75 8.28
N LEU A 460 -6.39 -1.61 8.99
CA LEU A 460 -5.87 -1.38 10.33
C LEU A 460 -7.00 -0.96 11.26
N VAL A 461 -6.99 -1.49 12.47
CA VAL A 461 -7.76 -0.94 13.60
C VAL A 461 -6.82 -0.22 14.55
N ARG A 462 -7.24 0.95 15.04
CA ARG A 462 -6.41 1.82 15.89
C ARG A 462 -7.12 2.07 17.23
N SER A 463 -6.37 1.92 18.32
CA SER A 463 -6.84 2.28 19.66
C SER A 463 -6.77 3.79 19.86
N ALA A 464 -7.53 4.30 20.85
CA ALA A 464 -7.40 5.68 21.31
C ALA A 464 -5.99 6.03 21.85
N SER A 465 -5.19 5.01 22.23
CA SER A 465 -3.81 5.14 22.68
C SER A 465 -2.77 5.08 21.55
N GLY A 466 -3.20 5.01 20.29
CA GLY A 466 -2.32 4.98 19.11
C GLY A 466 -1.74 3.61 18.75
N LYS A 467 -2.10 2.53 19.47
CA LYS A 467 -1.74 1.16 19.06
C LYS A 467 -2.54 0.77 17.83
N SER A 468 -1.90 0.10 16.87
CA SER A 468 -2.56 -0.36 15.66
C SER A 468 -2.37 -1.86 15.48
N ALA A 469 -3.36 -2.52 14.88
CA ALA A 469 -3.30 -3.93 14.54
C ALA A 469 -3.83 -4.17 13.12
N HIS A 470 -3.15 -5.05 12.39
CA HIS A 470 -3.59 -5.51 11.07
C HIS A 470 -4.74 -6.49 11.20
N VAL A 471 -5.86 -6.17 10.57
CA VAL A 471 -7.07 -7.02 10.61
C VAL A 471 -6.83 -8.36 9.91
N THR A 472 -6.00 -8.39 8.85
CA THR A 472 -5.58 -9.64 8.17
C THR A 472 -5.01 -10.66 9.15
N GLY A 473 -4.12 -10.23 10.04
CA GLY A 473 -3.53 -11.14 11.02
C GLY A 473 -4.55 -11.64 12.05
N ILE A 474 -5.59 -10.85 12.37
CA ILE A 474 -6.67 -11.27 13.26
C ILE A 474 -7.53 -12.33 12.56
N TYR A 475 -7.92 -12.09 11.30
CA TYR A 475 -8.70 -13.03 10.49
C TYR A 475 -7.98 -14.37 10.31
N GLU A 476 -6.70 -14.35 9.93
CA GLU A 476 -5.92 -15.57 9.68
C GLU A 476 -5.75 -16.42 10.94
N ARG A 477 -5.55 -15.80 12.11
CA ARG A 477 -5.50 -16.51 13.40
C ARG A 477 -6.84 -17.15 13.73
N LEU A 478 -7.94 -16.42 13.57
CA LEU A 478 -9.28 -16.94 13.81
C LEU A 478 -9.61 -18.12 12.87
N LEU A 479 -9.31 -17.99 11.58
CA LEU A 479 -9.52 -19.07 10.62
C LEU A 479 -8.68 -20.31 10.94
N LYS A 480 -7.44 -20.12 11.39
CA LYS A 480 -6.56 -21.22 11.82
C LYS A 480 -7.14 -21.96 13.02
N GLU A 481 -7.62 -21.25 14.04
CA GLU A 481 -8.28 -21.86 15.20
C GLU A 481 -9.49 -22.70 14.78
N TYR A 482 -10.36 -22.15 13.92
CA TYR A 482 -11.52 -22.87 13.38
C TYR A 482 -11.12 -24.14 12.63
N LYS A 483 -10.04 -24.06 11.83
CA LYS A 483 -9.51 -25.22 11.11
C LYS A 483 -9.02 -26.30 12.08
N GLU A 484 -8.23 -25.93 13.08
CA GLU A 484 -7.67 -26.88 14.08
C GLU A 484 -8.77 -27.55 14.91
N GLU A 485 -9.79 -26.78 15.32
CA GLU A 485 -10.97 -27.31 16.01
C GLU A 485 -11.77 -28.26 15.12
N PHE A 486 -12.02 -27.90 13.85
CA PHE A 486 -12.75 -28.74 12.92
C PHE A 486 -11.99 -30.04 12.59
N GLU A 487 -10.67 -29.94 12.40
CA GLU A 487 -9.81 -31.10 12.14
C GLU A 487 -9.80 -32.06 13.33
N THR A 488 -9.72 -31.52 14.55
CA THR A 488 -9.84 -32.32 15.78
C THR A 488 -11.18 -33.05 15.86
N PHE A 489 -12.28 -32.36 15.53
CA PHE A 489 -13.61 -32.98 15.49
C PHE A 489 -13.70 -34.08 14.42
N ALA A 490 -13.22 -33.83 13.20
CA ALA A 490 -13.22 -34.81 12.12
C ALA A 490 -12.45 -36.07 12.51
N GLN A 491 -11.26 -35.92 13.09
CA GLN A 491 -10.42 -37.05 13.49
C GLN A 491 -11.00 -37.81 14.69
N GLN A 492 -11.37 -37.11 15.77
CA GLN A 492 -11.76 -37.75 17.03
C GLN A 492 -13.20 -38.26 17.05
N THR A 493 -14.11 -37.59 16.32
CA THR A 493 -15.54 -37.93 16.32
C THR A 493 -15.97 -38.69 15.08
N LEU A 494 -15.47 -38.30 13.90
CA LEU A 494 -15.89 -38.90 12.63
C LEU A 494 -14.91 -39.97 12.13
N SER A 495 -13.71 -40.06 12.71
CA SER A 495 -12.60 -40.90 12.20
C SER A 495 -12.24 -40.61 10.74
N LEU A 496 -12.28 -39.32 10.36
CA LEU A 496 -11.97 -38.83 9.01
C LEU A 496 -10.92 -37.71 9.08
N SER A 497 -10.26 -37.43 7.95
CA SER A 497 -9.39 -36.25 7.79
C SER A 497 -10.02 -35.21 6.88
N LEU A 498 -9.43 -34.01 6.81
CA LEU A 498 -9.87 -32.97 5.86
C LEU A 498 -9.64 -33.39 4.39
N ASP A 499 -8.71 -34.31 4.14
CA ASP A 499 -8.38 -34.81 2.80
C ASP A 499 -9.42 -35.83 2.27
N ASP A 500 -10.31 -36.33 3.14
CA ASP A 500 -11.41 -37.22 2.74
C ASP A 500 -12.50 -36.52 1.90
N GLY A 501 -12.48 -35.19 1.85
CA GLY A 501 -13.36 -34.37 1.01
C GLY A 501 -14.72 -34.05 1.64
N SER A 502 -15.42 -33.07 1.05
CA SER A 502 -16.68 -32.54 1.57
C SER A 502 -17.82 -33.55 1.59
N GLU A 503 -17.89 -34.45 0.60
CA GLU A 503 -18.96 -35.44 0.50
C GLU A 503 -18.95 -36.44 1.67
N LYS A 504 -17.77 -37.02 1.98
CA LYS A 504 -17.64 -37.98 3.09
C LYS A 504 -17.86 -37.30 4.44
N LEU A 505 -17.22 -36.15 4.66
CA LEU A 505 -17.37 -35.38 5.89
C LEU A 505 -18.81 -34.93 6.10
N GLY A 506 -19.43 -34.37 5.06
CA GLY A 506 -20.83 -33.93 5.10
C GLY A 506 -21.80 -35.09 5.36
N THR A 507 -21.55 -36.27 4.78
CA THR A 507 -22.34 -37.48 5.04
C THR A 507 -22.17 -37.95 6.49
N ALA A 508 -20.94 -38.00 7.00
CA ALA A 508 -20.68 -38.41 8.37
C ALA A 508 -21.32 -37.47 9.41
N ILE A 509 -21.24 -36.15 9.19
CA ILE A 509 -21.91 -35.16 10.04
C ILE A 509 -23.43 -35.34 9.96
N ARG A 510 -23.98 -35.52 8.76
CA ARG A 510 -25.42 -35.77 8.59
C ARG A 510 -25.87 -37.01 9.36
N SER A 511 -25.13 -38.12 9.28
CA SER A 511 -25.43 -39.34 10.02
C SER A 511 -25.44 -39.11 11.54
N LEU A 512 -24.53 -38.27 12.05
CA LEU A 512 -24.51 -37.90 13.45
C LEU A 512 -25.74 -37.04 13.83
N VAL A 513 -26.19 -36.13 12.96
CA VAL A 513 -27.45 -35.39 13.16
C VAL A 513 -28.67 -36.32 13.10
N GLU A 514 -28.68 -37.30 12.20
CA GLU A 514 -29.73 -38.33 12.11
C GLU A 514 -29.80 -39.16 13.40
N GLN A 515 -28.64 -39.46 14.00
CA GLN A 515 -28.58 -40.15 15.29
C GLN A 515 -29.12 -39.26 16.42
N VAL A 516 -28.73 -37.98 16.49
CA VAL A 516 -29.29 -37.01 17.46
C VAL A 516 -30.81 -36.89 17.31
N GLU A 517 -31.32 -36.80 16.07
CA GLU A 517 -32.76 -36.73 15.82
C GLU A 517 -33.51 -37.96 16.36
N LYS A 518 -32.96 -39.15 16.12
CA LYS A 518 -33.53 -40.41 16.61
C LYS A 518 -33.51 -40.47 18.14
N ASP A 519 -32.40 -40.07 18.75
CA ASP A 519 -32.23 -40.03 20.20
C ASP A 519 -33.21 -39.05 20.85
N LEU A 520 -33.42 -37.87 20.22
CA LEU A 520 -34.43 -36.90 20.65
C LEU A 520 -35.85 -37.47 20.53
N ASP A 521 -36.20 -38.14 19.43
CA ASP A 521 -37.56 -38.69 19.25
C ASP A 521 -37.86 -39.83 20.23
N GLN A 522 -36.90 -40.73 20.44
CA GLN A 522 -37.13 -41.97 21.20
C GLN A 522 -36.98 -41.79 22.72
N ILE A 523 -36.10 -40.88 23.16
CA ILE A 523 -35.70 -40.78 24.57
C ILE A 523 -36.19 -39.45 25.17
N LEU A 524 -35.72 -38.32 24.64
CA LEU A 524 -35.89 -37.03 25.32
C LEU A 524 -37.26 -36.38 25.05
N LEU A 525 -37.70 -36.40 23.80
CA LEU A 525 -38.85 -35.67 23.26
C LEU A 525 -39.86 -36.59 22.54
N PRO A 526 -40.37 -37.65 23.18
CA PRO A 526 -41.36 -38.53 22.55
C PRO A 526 -42.68 -37.79 22.29
N GLY A 527 -43.31 -38.06 21.14
CA GLY A 527 -44.64 -37.54 20.79
C GLY A 527 -44.81 -37.23 19.30
N ASP A 528 -45.99 -37.52 18.73
CA ASP A 528 -46.26 -37.25 17.31
C ASP A 528 -46.48 -35.75 17.05
N LEU A 529 -45.52 -35.13 16.38
CA LEU A 529 -45.51 -33.69 16.05
C LEU A 529 -46.67 -33.27 15.12
N HIS A 530 -47.35 -34.21 14.48
CA HIS A 530 -48.50 -33.95 13.62
C HIS A 530 -49.82 -33.86 14.39
N THR A 531 -49.83 -34.26 15.66
CA THR A 531 -50.99 -34.19 16.56
C THR A 531 -50.83 -33.05 17.55
N LEU A 532 -51.95 -32.47 18.00
CA LEU A 532 -51.93 -31.39 18.99
C LEU A 532 -51.38 -31.88 20.34
N GLU A 533 -51.75 -33.08 20.76
CA GLU A 533 -51.26 -33.70 22.01
C GLU A 533 -49.75 -33.99 21.95
N GLY A 534 -49.25 -34.51 20.83
CA GLY A 534 -47.83 -34.82 20.69
C GLY A 534 -46.95 -33.58 20.70
N ILE A 535 -47.33 -32.49 20.01
CA ILE A 535 -46.57 -31.23 20.10
C ILE A 535 -46.68 -30.58 21.49
N GLN A 536 -47.82 -30.70 22.17
CA GLN A 536 -47.99 -30.21 23.55
C GLN A 536 -46.99 -30.87 24.49
N ASN A 537 -46.91 -32.21 24.46
CA ASN A 537 -45.98 -32.98 25.28
C ASN A 537 -44.51 -32.59 25.00
N VAL A 538 -44.15 -32.49 23.73
CA VAL A 538 -42.79 -32.08 23.31
C VAL A 538 -42.47 -30.67 23.80
N ALA A 539 -43.38 -29.71 23.64
CA ALA A 539 -43.17 -28.32 24.10
C ALA A 539 -43.02 -28.26 25.63
N GLU A 540 -43.89 -28.93 26.38
CA GLU A 540 -43.82 -28.98 27.85
C GLU A 540 -42.50 -29.59 28.34
N ARG A 541 -42.01 -30.66 27.69
CA ARG A 541 -40.71 -31.26 27.99
C ARG A 541 -39.56 -30.30 27.74
N ILE A 542 -39.55 -29.59 26.60
CA ILE A 542 -38.50 -28.61 26.30
C ILE A 542 -38.50 -27.48 27.35
N PHE A 543 -39.67 -27.01 27.76
CA PHE A 543 -39.79 -26.01 28.83
C PHE A 543 -39.35 -26.57 30.20
N ALA A 544 -39.54 -27.86 30.47
CA ALA A 544 -39.03 -28.48 31.69
C ALA A 544 -37.49 -28.58 31.73
N LEU A 545 -36.84 -28.73 30.56
CA LEU A 545 -35.37 -28.71 30.44
C LEU A 545 -34.75 -27.31 30.68
N TYR A 546 -35.58 -26.27 30.64
CA TYR A 546 -35.21 -24.88 30.91
C TYR A 546 -35.99 -24.37 32.14
N PRO A 547 -35.57 -24.67 33.38
CA PRO A 547 -36.39 -24.41 34.55
C PRO A 547 -36.61 -22.90 34.81
N ALA A 548 -37.89 -22.52 34.89
CA ALA A 548 -38.38 -21.18 35.25
C ALA A 548 -37.89 -20.02 34.35
N PRO A 549 -38.10 -20.08 33.01
CA PRO A 549 -37.71 -19.01 32.11
C PRO A 549 -38.59 -17.77 32.37
N LYS A 550 -38.00 -16.58 32.38
CA LYS A 550 -38.71 -15.32 32.74
C LYS A 550 -38.30 -14.15 31.86
N SER A 551 -39.27 -13.35 31.44
CA SER A 551 -39.03 -12.10 30.72
C SER A 551 -39.69 -10.92 31.43
N PHE A 552 -39.17 -9.71 31.21
CA PHE A 552 -39.85 -8.48 31.61
C PHE A 552 -40.87 -8.15 30.51
N SER A 553 -42.16 -8.40 30.74
CA SER A 553 -43.20 -8.38 29.70
C SER A 553 -44.47 -7.67 30.17
N LEU A 554 -45.46 -7.47 29.29
CA LEU A 554 -46.71 -6.80 29.62
C LEU A 554 -47.47 -7.51 30.74
N LYS A 555 -48.07 -6.72 31.63
CA LYS A 555 -49.09 -7.21 32.55
C LYS A 555 -50.36 -7.61 31.79
N ALA A 556 -51.06 -8.63 32.28
CA ALA A 556 -52.30 -9.11 31.66
C ALA A 556 -53.39 -8.02 31.55
N GLU A 557 -53.47 -7.11 32.54
CA GLU A 557 -54.40 -5.98 32.53
C GLU A 557 -54.11 -4.97 31.40
N VAL A 558 -52.82 -4.77 31.07
CA VAL A 558 -52.40 -3.87 29.99
C VAL A 558 -52.64 -4.52 28.63
N ALA A 559 -52.40 -5.83 28.51
CA ALA A 559 -52.76 -6.58 27.31
C ALA A 559 -54.28 -6.57 27.06
N ALA A 560 -55.09 -6.70 28.12
CA ALA A 560 -56.54 -6.55 28.02
C ALA A 560 -56.96 -5.15 27.59
N TRP A 561 -56.26 -4.11 28.07
CA TRP A 561 -56.50 -2.74 27.64
C TRP A 561 -56.21 -2.56 26.15
N LEU A 562 -55.04 -3.00 25.68
CA LEU A 562 -54.67 -2.93 24.26
C LEU A 562 -55.67 -3.68 23.36
N LEU A 563 -56.12 -4.87 23.76
CA LEU A 563 -57.11 -5.66 23.02
C LEU A 563 -58.49 -4.99 22.95
N ARG A 564 -58.86 -4.17 23.94
CA ARG A 564 -60.10 -3.38 23.90
C ARG A 564 -60.00 -2.17 22.99
N GLU A 565 -58.86 -1.48 23.01
CA GLU A 565 -58.59 -0.36 22.09
C GLU A 565 -58.55 -0.88 20.63
N HIS A 566 -57.88 -2.00 20.40
CA HIS A 566 -57.77 -2.65 19.09
C HIS A 566 -58.28 -4.10 19.12
N PRO A 567 -59.60 -4.33 18.98
CA PRO A 567 -60.21 -5.66 18.97
C PRO A 567 -59.66 -6.59 17.87
N PRO A 568 -59.21 -7.82 18.20
CA PRO A 568 -58.74 -8.80 17.21
C PRO A 568 -59.94 -9.48 16.53
N ARG A 569 -60.47 -8.85 15.48
CA ARG A 569 -61.74 -9.25 14.85
C ARG A 569 -61.68 -10.63 14.19
N ASN A 570 -60.56 -10.99 13.58
CA ASN A 570 -60.39 -12.29 12.95
C ASN A 570 -60.35 -13.38 14.02
N LEU A 571 -59.65 -13.13 15.14
CA LEU A 571 -59.57 -14.10 16.24
C LEU A 571 -60.92 -14.29 16.95
N ILE A 572 -61.65 -13.19 17.19
CA ILE A 572 -63.02 -13.22 17.74
C ILE A 572 -63.93 -14.08 16.84
N THR A 573 -63.86 -13.87 15.52
CA THR A 573 -64.65 -14.62 14.54
C THR A 573 -64.23 -16.08 14.47
N LEU A 574 -62.92 -16.36 14.46
CA LEU A 574 -62.34 -17.70 14.37
C LEU A 574 -62.79 -18.60 15.53
N TRP A 575 -62.89 -18.04 16.73
CA TRP A 575 -63.29 -18.77 17.94
C TRP A 575 -64.77 -18.61 18.31
N GLY A 576 -65.55 -17.85 17.54
CA GLY A 576 -67.00 -17.75 17.68
C GLY A 576 -67.48 -16.88 18.84
N TYR A 577 -66.73 -15.85 19.23
CA TYR A 577 -67.12 -14.87 20.24
C TYR A 577 -67.82 -13.65 19.62
N HIS A 578 -68.63 -12.93 20.40
CA HIS A 578 -69.35 -11.74 19.94
C HIS A 578 -68.52 -10.46 20.04
N ASP A 579 -67.74 -10.29 21.10
CA ASP A 579 -66.90 -9.12 21.34
C ASP A 579 -65.63 -9.46 22.14
N THR A 580 -64.76 -8.46 22.33
CA THR A 580 -63.51 -8.62 23.07
C THR A 580 -63.73 -8.98 24.53
N ASP A 581 -64.78 -8.47 25.19
CA ASP A 581 -64.99 -8.73 26.62
C ASP A 581 -65.50 -10.15 26.87
N GLU A 582 -66.29 -10.71 25.96
CA GLU A 582 -66.65 -12.13 25.98
C GLU A 582 -65.42 -13.03 25.77
N LEU A 583 -64.58 -12.72 24.78
CA LEU A 583 -63.33 -13.42 24.53
C LEU A 583 -62.40 -13.42 25.77
N LEU A 584 -62.22 -12.27 26.41
CA LEU A 584 -61.35 -12.10 27.57
C LEU A 584 -61.89 -12.71 28.88
N LYS A 585 -63.17 -13.11 28.94
CA LYS A 585 -63.70 -13.91 30.06
C LYS A 585 -63.25 -15.37 29.99
N HIS A 586 -63.01 -15.88 28.79
CA HIS A 586 -62.69 -17.28 28.55
C HIS A 586 -61.19 -17.54 28.31
N HIS A 587 -60.43 -16.52 27.91
CA HIS A 587 -59.02 -16.65 27.58
C HIS A 587 -58.14 -15.62 28.31
N ASN A 588 -56.90 -16.00 28.61
CA ASN A 588 -55.93 -15.07 29.19
C ASN A 588 -55.60 -13.95 28.18
N PRO A 589 -55.65 -12.66 28.57
CA PRO A 589 -55.37 -11.55 27.66
C PRO A 589 -54.01 -11.64 26.96
N LEU A 590 -52.97 -12.19 27.61
CA LEU A 590 -51.64 -12.36 27.02
C LEU A 590 -51.64 -13.42 25.93
N ASP A 591 -52.41 -14.49 26.09
CA ASP A 591 -52.52 -15.58 25.10
C ASP A 591 -53.27 -15.06 23.86
N VAL A 592 -54.34 -14.30 24.08
CA VAL A 592 -55.13 -13.65 23.03
C VAL A 592 -54.27 -12.68 22.22
N LEU A 593 -53.50 -11.80 22.89
CA LEU A 593 -52.62 -10.85 22.21
C LEU A 593 -51.50 -11.55 21.41
N ALA A 594 -50.94 -12.64 21.95
CA ALA A 594 -49.93 -13.42 21.24
C ALA A 594 -50.49 -14.01 19.93
N LEU A 595 -51.73 -14.54 19.96
CA LEU A 595 -52.40 -15.16 18.81
C LEU A 595 -53.02 -14.16 17.83
N ALA A 596 -53.39 -12.97 18.29
CA ALA A 596 -53.84 -11.88 17.42
C ALA A 596 -52.77 -11.56 16.36
N SER A 597 -51.49 -11.65 16.73
CA SER A 597 -50.36 -11.44 15.81
C SER A 597 -50.31 -12.42 14.63
N TRP A 598 -50.97 -13.57 14.74
CA TRP A 598 -50.96 -14.64 13.74
C TRP A 598 -52.27 -14.75 12.95
N SER A 599 -53.34 -14.08 13.41
CA SER A 599 -54.68 -14.11 12.83
C SER A 599 -55.08 -12.80 12.16
N GLU A 600 -54.58 -11.66 12.66
CA GLU A 600 -54.94 -10.33 12.16
C GLU A 600 -54.07 -9.89 10.95
N VAL A 601 -54.56 -8.92 10.20
CA VAL A 601 -53.84 -8.33 9.05
C VAL A 601 -52.70 -7.41 9.51
N SER A 602 -51.71 -7.16 8.65
CA SER A 602 -50.52 -6.33 8.96
C SER A 602 -50.84 -4.95 9.57
N LYS A 603 -51.96 -4.33 9.16
CA LYS A 603 -52.42 -3.03 9.71
C LYS A 603 -52.69 -3.07 11.22
N TYR A 604 -53.07 -4.23 11.74
CA TYR A 604 -53.30 -4.46 13.17
C TYR A 604 -52.03 -4.28 13.99
N SER A 605 -50.91 -4.83 13.52
CA SER A 605 -49.60 -4.65 14.15
C SER A 605 -49.20 -3.18 14.19
N THR A 606 -49.37 -2.43 13.09
CA THR A 606 -49.06 -0.99 13.03
C THR A 606 -49.85 -0.19 14.06
N TRP A 607 -51.16 -0.44 14.19
CA TRP A 607 -51.99 0.26 15.18
C TRP A 607 -51.51 0.00 16.61
N ASN A 608 -51.24 -1.27 16.95
CA ASN A 608 -50.73 -1.63 18.27
C ASN A 608 -49.39 -0.98 18.56
N SER A 609 -48.50 -0.90 17.58
CA SER A 609 -47.20 -0.27 17.73
C SER A 609 -47.28 1.24 17.97
N GLU A 610 -48.11 1.97 17.22
CA GLU A 610 -48.33 3.40 17.46
C GLU A 610 -48.92 3.64 18.86
N TRP A 611 -49.89 2.83 19.25
CA TRP A 611 -50.45 2.93 20.58
C TRP A 611 -49.42 2.63 21.69
N LEU A 612 -48.58 1.60 21.51
CA LEU A 612 -47.53 1.24 22.46
C LEU A 612 -46.49 2.36 22.58
N LYS A 613 -46.12 3.03 21.48
CA LYS A 613 -45.21 4.19 21.49
C LYS A 613 -45.75 5.32 22.38
N GLU A 614 -47.04 5.61 22.30
CA GLU A 614 -47.68 6.71 23.02
C GLU A 614 -48.00 6.38 24.50
N HIS A 615 -48.40 5.15 24.80
CA HIS A 615 -49.04 4.82 26.08
C HIS A 615 -48.21 3.90 26.99
N LEU A 616 -47.20 3.19 26.47
CA LEU A 616 -46.47 2.20 27.26
C LEU A 616 -45.48 2.86 28.23
N LYS A 617 -45.54 2.47 29.51
CA LYS A 617 -44.68 2.95 30.59
C LYS A 617 -43.99 1.79 31.30
N PRO A 618 -42.87 2.02 32.02
CA PRO A 618 -42.19 0.99 32.79
C PRO A 618 -43.08 0.18 33.74
N GLU A 619 -44.04 0.83 34.41
CA GLU A 619 -44.98 0.21 35.36
C GLU A 619 -46.01 -0.74 34.72
N HIS A 620 -46.14 -0.70 33.39
CA HIS A 620 -47.03 -1.57 32.61
C HIS A 620 -46.40 -2.95 32.34
N LEU A 621 -45.11 -3.13 32.64
CA LEU A 621 -44.40 -4.39 32.50
C LEU A 621 -44.05 -4.98 33.88
N GLU A 622 -43.92 -6.30 33.93
CA GLU A 622 -43.48 -7.05 35.10
C GLU A 622 -42.62 -8.25 34.69
N ILE A 623 -41.93 -8.86 35.66
CA ILE A 623 -41.20 -10.12 35.39
C ILE A 623 -42.23 -11.26 35.40
N SER A 624 -42.54 -11.79 34.22
CA SER A 624 -43.51 -12.87 34.03
C SER A 624 -42.82 -14.16 33.56
N PRO A 625 -43.36 -15.35 33.92
CA PRO A 625 -42.85 -16.61 33.40
C PRO A 625 -43.15 -16.74 31.90
N ILE A 626 -42.15 -17.18 31.13
CA ILE A 626 -42.31 -17.53 29.72
C ILE A 626 -43.00 -18.90 29.65
N ARG A 627 -44.05 -19.01 28.83
CA ARG A 627 -44.83 -20.25 28.68
C ARG A 627 -45.04 -20.63 27.21
N PRO A 628 -45.11 -21.93 26.89
CA PRO A 628 -45.52 -22.36 25.57
C PRO A 628 -47.02 -22.10 25.38
N LEU A 629 -47.41 -21.69 24.18
CA LEU A 629 -48.81 -21.61 23.75
C LEU A 629 -48.98 -22.45 22.49
N VAL A 630 -49.55 -23.63 22.66
CA VAL A 630 -49.68 -24.62 21.59
C VAL A 630 -51.05 -24.51 20.95
N VAL A 631 -51.07 -24.43 19.62
CA VAL A 631 -52.31 -24.27 18.83
C VAL A 631 -52.36 -25.22 17.64
N ASN A 632 -53.54 -25.40 17.05
CA ASN A 632 -53.67 -26.22 15.85
C ASN A 632 -53.27 -25.42 14.60
N TYR A 633 -52.50 -26.03 13.70
CA TYR A 633 -52.14 -25.40 12.43
C TYR A 633 -53.36 -25.10 11.55
N SER A 634 -54.49 -25.81 11.72
CA SER A 634 -55.72 -25.54 10.96
C SER A 634 -56.24 -24.14 11.22
N ASP A 635 -56.12 -23.68 12.46
CA ASP A 635 -56.67 -22.43 12.94
C ASP A 635 -55.67 -21.29 12.68
N PHE A 636 -54.37 -21.61 12.70
CA PHE A 636 -53.27 -20.68 12.44
C PHE A 636 -52.29 -21.23 11.39
N PRO A 637 -52.67 -21.24 10.10
CA PRO A 637 -51.85 -21.85 9.04
C PRO A 637 -50.44 -21.29 8.92
N ALA A 638 -50.23 -20.02 9.24
CA ALA A 638 -48.93 -19.35 9.18
C ALA A 638 -47.89 -19.95 10.15
N LEU A 639 -48.32 -20.55 11.27
CA LEU A 639 -47.44 -21.19 12.26
C LEU A 639 -46.85 -22.52 11.76
N SER A 640 -47.51 -23.20 10.82
CA SER A 640 -47.01 -24.47 10.27
C SER A 640 -45.66 -24.36 9.55
N GLY A 641 -45.28 -23.14 9.14
CA GLY A 641 -43.98 -22.86 8.53
C GLY A 641 -42.83 -22.70 9.53
N MET A 642 -43.09 -22.79 10.85
CA MET A 642 -42.08 -22.61 11.91
C MET A 642 -41.19 -21.37 11.68
N ARG A 643 -41.87 -20.24 11.43
CA ARG A 643 -41.25 -18.92 11.29
C ARG A 643 -40.89 -18.36 12.68
N GLU A 644 -40.05 -17.33 12.70
CA GLU A 644 -39.71 -16.59 13.92
C GLU A 644 -40.96 -16.01 14.59
N ALA A 645 -40.87 -15.75 15.90
CA ALA A 645 -41.99 -15.26 16.69
C ALA A 645 -42.46 -13.88 16.18
N ALA A 646 -43.77 -13.63 16.23
CA ALA A 646 -44.31 -12.33 15.85
C ALA A 646 -43.92 -11.25 16.88
N SER A 647 -43.74 -10.01 16.45
CA SER A 647 -43.20 -8.91 17.29
C SER A 647 -43.94 -8.73 18.62
N LEU A 648 -45.27 -8.83 18.64
CA LEU A 648 -46.06 -8.71 19.88
C LEU A 648 -46.02 -9.97 20.75
N SER A 649 -45.64 -11.14 20.21
CA SER A 649 -45.49 -12.36 21.02
C SER A 649 -44.40 -12.19 22.07
N TYR A 650 -43.31 -11.47 21.77
CA TYR A 650 -42.26 -11.15 22.74
C TYR A 650 -42.77 -10.35 23.95
N LEU A 651 -43.79 -9.49 23.77
CA LEU A 651 -44.38 -8.68 24.84
C LEU A 651 -45.29 -9.46 25.78
N THR A 652 -45.66 -10.70 25.44
CA THR A 652 -46.65 -11.50 26.18
C THR A 652 -46.05 -12.61 27.03
N SER A 653 -44.73 -12.83 26.95
CA SER A 653 -44.07 -14.01 27.51
C SER A 653 -44.72 -15.32 27.04
N ARG A 654 -45.15 -15.37 25.77
CA ARG A 654 -45.68 -16.58 25.11
C ARG A 654 -44.84 -16.97 23.93
N VAL A 655 -44.44 -18.24 23.91
CA VAL A 655 -43.80 -18.87 22.75
C VAL A 655 -44.88 -19.69 22.03
N VAL A 656 -45.39 -19.15 20.93
CA VAL A 656 -46.48 -19.77 20.17
C VAL A 656 -45.92 -20.85 19.23
N ILE A 657 -46.49 -22.05 19.26
CA ILE A 657 -46.10 -23.15 18.37
C ILE A 657 -47.34 -23.94 17.92
N SER A 658 -47.30 -24.50 16.72
CA SER A 658 -48.36 -25.39 16.23
C SER A 658 -47.87 -26.81 15.96
N ASN A 659 -48.79 -27.76 15.89
CA ASN A 659 -48.50 -29.06 15.29
C ASN A 659 -48.13 -28.91 13.80
N LEU A 660 -47.43 -29.91 13.26
CA LEU A 660 -47.00 -29.96 11.87
C LEU A 660 -48.07 -30.54 10.96
N ARG A 661 -48.13 -30.08 9.71
CA ARG A 661 -48.95 -30.73 8.66
C ARG A 661 -48.41 -32.13 8.38
N LYS A 662 -49.29 -33.10 8.13
CA LYS A 662 -48.86 -34.45 7.70
C LYS A 662 -47.97 -34.32 6.45
N GLY A 663 -46.81 -34.98 6.48
CA GLY A 663 -45.81 -34.93 5.40
C GLY A 663 -44.91 -33.68 5.39
N SER A 664 -44.97 -32.81 6.41
CA SER A 664 -44.05 -31.68 6.61
C SER A 664 -43.06 -31.96 7.76
N GLY A 665 -41.96 -31.19 7.85
CA GLY A 665 -41.00 -31.32 8.96
C GLY A 665 -39.55 -31.65 8.54
N GLY A 666 -39.34 -32.11 7.31
CA GLY A 666 -38.01 -32.52 6.83
C GLY A 666 -37.50 -33.79 7.52
N SER A 667 -36.18 -33.99 7.49
CA SER A 667 -35.49 -35.14 8.09
C SER A 667 -35.20 -34.96 9.58
N PHE A 668 -35.23 -33.73 10.11
CA PHE A 668 -34.83 -33.39 11.48
C PHE A 668 -35.87 -32.56 12.26
N PRO A 669 -37.16 -32.95 12.29
CA PRO A 669 -38.21 -32.13 12.88
C PRO A 669 -38.10 -31.93 14.40
N LYS A 670 -37.61 -32.91 15.18
CA LYS A 670 -37.40 -32.78 16.64
C LYS A 670 -36.28 -31.82 16.94
N THR A 671 -35.16 -31.96 16.24
CA THR A 671 -34.02 -31.05 16.33
C THR A 671 -34.46 -29.63 15.97
N ARG A 672 -35.30 -29.46 14.93
CA ARG A 672 -35.84 -28.15 14.54
C ARG A 672 -36.70 -27.53 15.64
N ILE A 673 -37.61 -28.29 16.23
CA ILE A 673 -38.48 -27.80 17.31
C ILE A 673 -37.68 -27.46 18.57
N LEU A 674 -36.78 -28.34 18.98
CA LEU A 674 -35.92 -28.13 20.14
C LEU A 674 -35.14 -26.82 20.00
N THR A 675 -34.47 -26.64 18.86
CA THR A 675 -33.64 -25.46 18.62
C THR A 675 -34.47 -24.18 18.51
N ILE A 676 -35.62 -24.19 17.83
CA ILE A 676 -36.52 -23.02 17.77
C ILE A 676 -37.02 -22.63 19.16
N LEU A 677 -37.61 -23.57 19.90
CA LEU A 677 -38.24 -23.25 21.18
C LEU A 677 -37.22 -22.73 22.20
N LEU A 678 -36.03 -23.36 22.26
CA LEU A 678 -34.94 -22.85 23.09
C LEU A 678 -34.49 -21.45 22.66
N LYS A 679 -34.32 -21.20 21.34
CA LYS A 679 -33.97 -19.85 20.85
C LYS A 679 -35.05 -18.83 21.19
N SER A 680 -36.33 -19.15 21.03
CA SER A 680 -37.43 -18.25 21.36
C SER A 680 -37.51 -17.92 22.86
N ILE A 681 -37.20 -18.88 23.74
CA ILE A 681 -37.06 -18.63 25.17
C ILE A 681 -35.91 -17.64 25.42
N ILE A 682 -34.72 -17.90 24.86
CA ILE A 682 -33.52 -17.07 25.00
C ILE A 682 -33.77 -15.64 24.48
N GLU A 683 -34.39 -15.50 23.30
CA GLU A 683 -34.77 -14.22 22.71
C GLU A 683 -35.67 -13.41 23.65
N ALA A 684 -36.71 -14.05 24.20
CA ALA A 684 -37.63 -13.39 25.10
C ALA A 684 -36.94 -12.94 26.41
N GLU A 685 -36.03 -13.73 26.97
CA GLU A 685 -35.25 -13.33 28.16
C GLU A 685 -34.30 -12.17 27.87
N GLN A 686 -33.60 -12.20 26.73
CA GLN A 686 -32.67 -11.14 26.32
C GLN A 686 -33.39 -9.82 26.05
N LEU A 687 -34.49 -9.84 25.29
CA LEU A 687 -35.32 -8.66 25.05
C LEU A 687 -35.87 -8.11 26.37
N GLY A 688 -36.37 -8.98 27.26
CA GLY A 688 -36.82 -8.56 28.59
C GLY A 688 -35.72 -7.89 29.42
N SER A 689 -34.49 -8.40 29.35
CA SER A 689 -33.32 -7.77 30.00
C SER A 689 -33.03 -6.37 29.45
N ILE A 690 -33.08 -6.20 28.12
CA ILE A 690 -32.92 -4.90 27.44
C ILE A 690 -34.02 -3.94 27.86
N TRP A 691 -35.28 -4.37 27.85
CA TRP A 691 -36.42 -3.53 28.24
C TRP A 691 -36.35 -3.10 29.71
N LYS A 692 -35.89 -3.98 30.59
CA LYS A 692 -35.59 -3.66 32.00
C LYS A 692 -34.42 -2.67 32.14
N SER A 693 -33.53 -2.59 31.16
CA SER A 693 -32.51 -1.54 31.12
C SER A 693 -33.09 -0.20 30.69
N PHE A 694 -34.02 -0.19 29.72
CA PHE A 694 -34.73 1.02 29.28
C PHE A 694 -35.58 1.61 30.40
N SER A 695 -36.16 0.77 31.27
CA SER A 695 -36.97 1.23 32.40
C SER A 695 -36.19 2.05 33.44
N LYS A 696 -34.85 1.97 33.43
CA LYS A 696 -33.97 2.77 34.31
C LYS A 696 -33.64 4.15 33.74
N GLN A 697 -34.02 4.42 32.49
CA GLN A 697 -33.79 5.68 31.78
C GLN A 697 -35.05 6.58 31.83
N SER A 698 -35.10 7.64 31.02
CA SER A 698 -36.28 8.51 30.90
C SER A 698 -37.56 7.72 30.62
N SER A 699 -38.64 8.04 31.33
CA SER A 699 -39.95 7.42 31.11
C SER A 699 -40.68 7.94 29.87
N LYS A 700 -40.23 9.06 29.28
CA LYS A 700 -40.92 9.73 28.17
C LYS A 700 -40.82 9.01 26.83
N ASP A 701 -39.79 8.19 26.61
CA ASP A 701 -39.52 7.51 25.34
C ASP A 701 -39.51 5.97 25.47
N PHE A 702 -40.01 5.46 26.60
CA PHE A 702 -39.98 4.02 26.91
C PHE A 702 -40.75 3.18 25.88
N GLY A 703 -42.00 3.54 25.59
CA GLY A 703 -42.82 2.85 24.58
C GLY A 703 -42.14 2.81 23.21
N THR A 704 -41.60 3.93 22.76
CA THR A 704 -40.83 4.03 21.50
C THR A 704 -39.64 3.08 21.48
N LYS A 705 -38.84 3.02 22.55
CA LYS A 705 -37.68 2.12 22.64
C LYS A 705 -38.06 0.65 22.58
N ILE A 706 -39.15 0.25 23.27
CA ILE A 706 -39.66 -1.12 23.24
C ILE A 706 -40.07 -1.49 21.82
N VAL A 707 -40.91 -0.65 21.21
CA VAL A 707 -41.45 -0.91 19.86
C VAL A 707 -40.33 -0.95 18.82
N ASN A 708 -39.39 0.00 18.85
CA ASN A 708 -38.21 0.00 17.98
C ASN A 708 -37.40 -1.30 18.11
N SER A 709 -37.26 -1.85 19.32
CA SER A 709 -36.48 -3.07 19.57
C SER A 709 -37.12 -4.37 19.05
N ILE A 710 -38.42 -4.38 18.74
CA ILE A 710 -39.18 -5.56 18.25
C ILE A 710 -39.72 -5.42 16.82
N GLU A 711 -39.86 -4.18 16.33
CA GLU A 711 -40.24 -3.88 14.94
C GLU A 711 -39.03 -3.75 14.01
N GLY A 712 -37.82 -3.86 14.56
CA GLY A 712 -36.54 -3.51 13.96
C GLY A 712 -36.38 -3.86 12.47
N HIS A 713 -35.73 -2.93 11.77
CA HIS A 713 -35.33 -3.06 10.37
C HIS A 713 -34.21 -4.11 10.28
N TRP A 714 -34.57 -5.37 10.02
CA TRP A 714 -33.64 -6.51 10.00
C TRP A 714 -32.45 -6.27 9.06
N GLY A 715 -31.39 -5.67 9.60
CA GLY A 715 -30.13 -5.46 8.92
C GLY A 715 -29.53 -6.82 8.58
N VAL A 716 -29.48 -7.17 7.30
CA VAL A 716 -28.85 -8.40 6.79
C VAL A 716 -27.34 -8.28 6.64
N SER A 717 -26.77 -7.12 7.00
CA SER A 717 -25.32 -6.90 6.97
C SER A 717 -24.64 -7.64 8.12
N LEU A 718 -23.47 -8.20 7.82
CA LEU A 718 -22.71 -9.07 8.72
C LEU A 718 -22.40 -8.43 10.08
N PHE A 719 -22.08 -7.14 10.07
CA PHE A 719 -21.68 -6.37 11.24
C PHE A 719 -22.77 -5.43 11.75
N SER A 720 -24.04 -5.69 11.42
CA SER A 720 -25.15 -4.96 12.03
C SER A 720 -25.27 -5.24 13.53
N GLY A 721 -25.79 -4.27 14.29
CA GLY A 721 -26.14 -4.48 15.70
C GLY A 721 -27.08 -5.66 15.89
N HIS A 722 -28.04 -5.82 14.98
CA HIS A 722 -28.94 -6.98 14.97
C HIS A 722 -28.20 -8.32 14.79
N SER A 723 -27.28 -8.43 13.82
CA SER A 723 -26.55 -9.69 13.59
C SER A 723 -25.66 -10.10 14.76
N ILE A 724 -25.01 -9.15 15.43
CA ILE A 724 -24.23 -9.42 16.64
C ILE A 724 -25.14 -9.81 17.81
N PHE A 725 -26.26 -9.11 17.99
CA PHE A 725 -27.25 -9.46 19.03
C PHE A 725 -27.80 -10.87 18.86
N GLU A 726 -28.16 -11.25 17.63
CA GLU A 726 -28.65 -12.60 17.35
C GLU A 726 -27.55 -13.65 17.55
N ASN A 727 -26.28 -13.33 17.24
CA ASN A 727 -25.19 -14.26 17.51
C ASN A 727 -25.04 -14.57 19.01
N ILE A 728 -25.22 -13.58 19.89
CA ILE A 728 -25.21 -13.80 21.35
C ILE A 728 -26.30 -14.82 21.75
N GLN A 729 -27.46 -14.79 21.09
CA GLN A 729 -28.53 -15.76 21.33
C GLN A 729 -28.12 -17.17 20.85
N GLN A 730 -27.40 -17.27 19.74
CA GLN A 730 -26.85 -18.54 19.25
C GLN A 730 -25.77 -19.11 20.20
N GLU A 731 -24.93 -18.26 20.79
CA GLU A 731 -23.96 -18.63 21.84
C GLU A 731 -24.66 -19.20 23.09
N MET A 732 -25.75 -18.55 23.51
CA MET A 732 -26.59 -19.03 24.62
C MET A 732 -27.29 -20.35 24.26
N LEU A 733 -27.77 -20.50 23.02
CA LEU A 733 -28.40 -21.73 22.56
C LEU A 733 -27.41 -22.91 22.59
N LYS A 734 -26.20 -22.71 22.08
CA LYS A 734 -25.10 -23.69 22.19
C LYS A 734 -24.88 -24.11 23.64
N SER A 735 -24.71 -23.12 24.53
CA SER A 735 -24.50 -23.36 25.96
C SER A 735 -25.64 -24.16 26.56
N LYS A 736 -26.89 -23.85 26.18
CA LYS A 736 -28.07 -24.56 26.68
C LYS A 736 -28.17 -25.99 26.17
N LEU A 737 -27.82 -26.26 24.91
CA LEU A 737 -27.78 -27.62 24.39
C LEU A 737 -26.74 -28.48 25.15
N LEU A 738 -25.58 -27.90 25.48
CA LEU A 738 -24.55 -28.55 26.32
C LEU A 738 -25.00 -28.77 27.76
N GLU A 739 -25.78 -27.85 28.34
CA GLU A 739 -26.40 -28.06 29.65
C GLU A 739 -27.40 -29.21 29.60
N ILE A 740 -28.29 -29.23 28.60
CA ILE A 740 -29.30 -30.27 28.42
C ILE A 740 -28.64 -31.64 28.25
N SER A 741 -27.54 -31.74 27.49
CA SER A 741 -26.81 -33.01 27.35
C SER A 741 -26.14 -33.49 28.64
N ARG A 742 -26.00 -32.62 29.65
CA ARG A 742 -25.46 -32.96 30.98
C ARG A 742 -26.55 -33.26 32.01
N GLN A 743 -27.81 -32.93 31.73
CA GLN A 743 -28.94 -33.22 32.60
C GLN A 743 -29.28 -34.73 32.60
N ASP A 744 -29.92 -35.19 33.67
CA ASP A 744 -30.47 -36.53 33.73
C ASP A 744 -31.76 -36.60 32.90
N TRP A 745 -31.79 -37.45 31.88
CA TRP A 745 -32.96 -37.68 31.01
C TRP A 745 -33.87 -38.79 31.54
N GLY A 746 -33.55 -39.38 32.71
CA GLY A 746 -34.25 -40.51 33.31
C GLY A 746 -33.78 -41.86 32.77
N ASN A 747 -33.89 -42.93 33.58
CA ASN A 747 -33.38 -44.28 33.33
C ASN A 747 -31.88 -44.30 32.95
N THR A 748 -31.00 -44.46 33.95
CA THR A 748 -29.56 -44.65 33.74
C THR A 748 -29.26 -46.01 33.09
N ASN A 749 -29.35 -46.07 31.77
CA ASN A 749 -28.85 -47.16 30.94
C ASN A 749 -27.89 -46.61 29.88
N ASP A 750 -27.10 -47.50 29.27
CA ASP A 750 -26.04 -47.11 28.32
C ASP A 750 -26.59 -46.32 27.11
N ALA A 751 -27.82 -46.60 26.67
CA ALA A 751 -28.44 -45.92 25.54
C ALA A 751 -28.75 -44.44 25.81
N VAL A 752 -29.19 -44.09 27.04
CA VAL A 752 -29.43 -42.69 27.44
C VAL A 752 -28.11 -41.92 27.53
N GLU A 753 -27.06 -42.55 28.05
CA GLU A 753 -25.73 -41.93 28.13
C GLU A 753 -25.13 -41.72 26.73
N GLU A 754 -25.29 -42.68 25.82
CA GLU A 754 -24.86 -42.56 24.43
C GLU A 754 -25.60 -41.42 23.69
N ALA A 755 -26.92 -41.34 23.87
CA ALA A 755 -27.75 -40.27 23.31
C ALA A 755 -27.35 -38.87 23.81
N ARG A 756 -27.06 -38.75 25.11
CA ARG A 756 -26.52 -37.52 25.70
C ARG A 756 -25.18 -37.15 25.09
N ASN A 757 -24.31 -38.14 24.86
CA ASN A 757 -23.00 -37.93 24.24
C ASN A 757 -23.12 -37.49 22.77
N HIS A 758 -24.06 -38.02 21.99
CA HIS A 758 -24.32 -37.54 20.62
C HIS A 758 -24.72 -36.06 20.60
N LEU A 759 -25.67 -35.65 21.45
CA LEU A 759 -26.08 -34.25 21.55
C LEU A 759 -24.92 -33.36 22.03
N ALA A 760 -24.16 -33.81 23.03
CA ALA A 760 -23.01 -33.08 23.56
C ALA A 760 -21.94 -32.83 22.50
N ARG A 761 -21.61 -33.86 21.69
CA ARG A 761 -20.63 -33.75 20.60
C ARG A 761 -21.07 -32.71 19.58
N MET A 762 -22.32 -32.77 19.09
CA MET A 762 -22.83 -31.81 18.12
C MET A 762 -22.98 -30.40 18.69
N ALA A 763 -23.39 -30.26 19.96
CA ALA A 763 -23.47 -28.96 20.62
C ALA A 763 -22.09 -28.33 20.82
N ALA A 764 -21.05 -29.11 21.12
CA ALA A 764 -19.68 -28.59 21.30
C ALA A 764 -19.15 -27.90 20.04
N VAL A 765 -19.47 -28.46 18.87
CA VAL A 765 -19.03 -27.98 17.54
C VAL A 765 -20.07 -27.11 16.82
N TYR A 766 -21.13 -26.68 17.52
CA TYR A 766 -22.26 -25.96 16.91
C TYR A 766 -21.87 -24.72 16.08
N HIS A 767 -20.77 -24.05 16.43
CA HIS A 767 -20.24 -22.85 15.75
C HIS A 767 -19.32 -23.17 14.58
N LEU A 768 -18.82 -24.40 14.48
CA LEU A 768 -17.80 -24.77 13.52
C LEU A 768 -18.36 -24.89 12.11
N GLY A 769 -17.60 -24.36 11.18
CA GLY A 769 -17.75 -24.62 9.76
C GLY A 769 -16.45 -24.32 9.03
N LEU A 770 -16.30 -24.89 7.84
CA LEU A 770 -15.08 -24.71 7.06
C LEU A 770 -15.36 -24.92 5.58
N THR A 771 -14.75 -24.08 4.74
CA THR A 771 -14.65 -24.33 3.30
C THR A 771 -13.48 -25.24 3.02
N LEU A 772 -13.76 -26.41 2.43
CA LEU A 772 -12.75 -27.39 2.04
C LEU A 772 -12.14 -27.08 0.67
N PRO A 773 -11.04 -27.75 0.26
CA PRO A 773 -10.34 -27.46 -0.99
C PRO A 773 -11.20 -27.59 -2.26
N ASP A 774 -12.27 -28.38 -2.22
CA ASP A 774 -13.25 -28.55 -3.30
C ASP A 774 -14.27 -27.39 -3.39
N GLY A 775 -14.19 -26.41 -2.48
CA GLY A 775 -15.02 -25.21 -2.47
C GLY A 775 -16.34 -25.36 -1.72
N TYR A 776 -16.64 -26.53 -1.15
CA TYR A 776 -17.86 -26.72 -0.36
C TYR A 776 -17.65 -26.28 1.09
N PHE A 777 -18.61 -25.52 1.61
CA PHE A 777 -18.66 -25.16 3.02
C PHE A 777 -19.40 -26.25 3.79
N ILE A 778 -18.74 -26.86 4.77
CA ILE A 778 -19.32 -27.83 5.69
C ILE A 778 -19.61 -27.15 7.02
N THR A 779 -20.84 -27.28 7.51
CA THR A 779 -21.25 -26.80 8.84
C THR A 779 -21.52 -27.96 9.80
N CYS A 780 -21.22 -27.75 11.07
CA CYS A 780 -21.58 -28.64 12.17
C CYS A 780 -22.82 -28.17 12.96
N SER A 781 -23.47 -27.06 12.59
CA SER A 781 -24.62 -26.52 13.33
C SER A 781 -25.87 -27.37 13.18
N LEU A 782 -26.39 -27.90 14.30
CA LEU A 782 -27.70 -28.57 14.34
C LEU A 782 -28.82 -27.68 13.78
N TRP A 783 -28.75 -26.37 14.00
CA TRP A 783 -29.74 -25.42 13.50
C TRP A 783 -29.74 -25.36 11.97
N SER A 784 -28.55 -25.24 11.37
CA SER A 784 -28.40 -25.14 9.91
C SER A 784 -28.86 -26.40 9.20
N TRP A 785 -28.50 -27.59 9.71
CA TRP A 785 -28.97 -28.87 9.19
C TRP A 785 -30.49 -29.03 9.30
N ALA A 786 -31.06 -28.76 10.47
CA ALA A 786 -32.49 -28.90 10.69
C ALA A 786 -33.31 -27.88 9.87
N SER A 787 -32.86 -26.62 9.81
CA SER A 787 -33.50 -25.55 9.03
C SER A 787 -33.43 -25.82 7.52
N TYR A 788 -32.28 -26.24 6.99
CA TYR A 788 -32.12 -26.59 5.58
C TYR A 788 -33.03 -27.75 5.19
N SER A 789 -33.05 -28.81 6.00
CA SER A 789 -33.91 -29.98 5.77
C SER A 789 -35.40 -29.64 5.84
N PHE A 790 -35.82 -28.81 6.83
CA PHE A 790 -37.21 -28.38 6.98
C PHE A 790 -37.72 -27.61 5.74
N LYS A 791 -36.84 -26.85 5.07
CA LYS A 791 -37.14 -26.13 3.82
C LYS A 791 -37.11 -27.03 2.57
N GLY A 792 -36.97 -28.34 2.73
CA GLY A 792 -36.90 -29.32 1.64
C GLY A 792 -35.49 -29.58 1.09
N GLY A 793 -34.47 -29.02 1.74
CA GLY A 793 -33.07 -29.24 1.38
C GLY A 793 -32.64 -30.69 1.55
N LYS A 794 -31.83 -31.17 0.61
CA LYS A 794 -31.20 -32.50 0.65
C LYS A 794 -29.68 -32.34 0.59
N GLY A 795 -28.95 -33.22 1.27
CA GLY A 795 -27.48 -33.19 1.32
C GLY A 795 -26.95 -32.11 2.26
N ILE A 796 -25.79 -31.56 1.94
CA ILE A 796 -25.07 -30.55 2.74
C ILE A 796 -25.80 -29.20 2.66
N PRO A 797 -25.96 -28.46 3.78
CA PRO A 797 -26.52 -27.11 3.79
C PRO A 797 -25.81 -26.15 2.84
N THR A 798 -26.59 -25.33 2.11
CA THR A 798 -26.08 -24.37 1.13
C THR A 798 -25.72 -23.03 1.76
N PRO A 799 -24.86 -22.18 1.15
CA PRO A 799 -24.52 -20.85 1.66
C PRO A 799 -25.70 -19.98 2.12
N LEU A 800 -26.83 -20.02 1.41
CA LEU A 800 -28.05 -19.27 1.77
C LEU A 800 -28.73 -19.75 3.06
N SER A 801 -28.41 -20.96 3.52
CA SER A 801 -28.89 -21.52 4.79
C SER A 801 -27.91 -21.35 5.95
N LEU A 802 -26.69 -20.85 5.72
CA LEU A 802 -25.59 -20.77 6.70
C LEU A 802 -25.59 -19.45 7.50
N MET A 803 -26.76 -19.05 8.01
CA MET A 803 -26.89 -17.78 8.73
C MET A 803 -26.18 -17.81 10.10
N VAL A 804 -26.14 -18.98 10.75
CA VAL A 804 -25.50 -19.15 12.07
C VAL A 804 -24.00 -18.97 11.92
N GLU A 805 -23.37 -19.70 11.01
CA GLU A 805 -21.93 -19.73 10.82
C GLU A 805 -21.43 -18.38 10.30
N ARG A 806 -22.19 -17.76 9.40
CA ARG A 806 -21.92 -16.40 8.90
C ARG A 806 -21.83 -15.41 10.04
N ARG A 807 -22.87 -15.34 10.88
CA ARG A 807 -22.95 -14.37 11.98
C ARG A 807 -21.97 -14.70 13.10
N TRP A 808 -21.73 -15.98 13.39
CA TRP A 808 -20.82 -16.41 14.43
C TRP A 808 -19.39 -16.02 14.12
N PHE A 809 -18.89 -16.40 12.94
CA PHE A 809 -17.56 -16.03 12.53
C PHE A 809 -17.40 -14.50 12.42
N GLY A 810 -18.39 -13.81 11.85
CA GLY A 810 -18.40 -12.35 11.75
C GLY A 810 -18.38 -11.66 13.11
N SER A 811 -19.19 -12.12 14.07
CA SER A 811 -19.26 -11.56 15.43
C SER A 811 -17.96 -11.79 16.21
N GLU A 812 -17.34 -12.95 16.07
CA GLU A 812 -16.06 -13.27 16.72
C GLU A 812 -14.92 -12.44 16.11
N LEU A 813 -14.87 -12.32 14.78
CA LEU A 813 -13.93 -11.46 14.08
C LEU A 813 -14.09 -9.99 14.50
N PHE A 814 -15.32 -9.49 14.52
CA PHE A 814 -15.63 -8.14 14.97
C PHE A 814 -15.17 -7.93 16.42
N SER A 815 -15.46 -8.88 17.31
CA SER A 815 -15.11 -8.78 18.73
C SER A 815 -13.60 -8.67 18.93
N ARG A 816 -12.81 -9.49 18.23
CA ARG A 816 -11.34 -9.44 18.29
C ARG A 816 -10.78 -8.13 17.74
N CYS A 817 -11.37 -7.58 16.68
CA CYS A 817 -11.02 -6.25 16.19
C CYS A 817 -11.41 -5.16 17.19
N TYR A 818 -12.59 -5.24 17.77
CA TYR A 818 -13.13 -4.27 18.72
C TYR A 818 -12.32 -4.23 20.01
N GLU A 819 -11.83 -5.36 20.52
CA GLU A 819 -10.93 -5.45 21.69
C GLU A 819 -9.60 -4.70 21.50
N HIS A 820 -9.15 -4.51 20.26
CA HIS A 820 -7.98 -3.66 19.98
C HIS A 820 -8.31 -2.16 20.06
N VAL A 821 -9.57 -1.78 19.84
CA VAL A 821 -10.04 -0.38 19.89
C VAL A 821 -10.46 0.01 21.31
N ILE A 822 -11.21 -0.87 21.98
CA ILE A 822 -11.83 -0.67 23.31
C ILE A 822 -11.52 -1.89 24.19
N SER A 823 -11.16 -1.65 25.46
CA SER A 823 -10.56 -2.64 26.36
C SER A 823 -11.44 -3.85 26.77
N SER A 824 -12.75 -3.90 26.42
CA SER A 824 -13.61 -5.02 26.82
C SER A 824 -14.78 -5.32 25.85
N ARG A 825 -14.96 -6.61 25.54
CA ARG A 825 -16.11 -7.17 24.79
C ARG A 825 -17.46 -6.89 25.47
N ASN A 826 -17.50 -6.75 26.80
CA ASN A 826 -18.76 -6.57 27.55
C ASN A 826 -19.44 -5.21 27.30
N GLU A 827 -18.73 -4.24 26.71
CA GLU A 827 -19.27 -2.91 26.44
C GLU A 827 -20.13 -2.83 25.17
N ILE A 828 -20.12 -3.87 24.31
CA ILE A 828 -20.84 -3.82 23.04
C ILE A 828 -22.36 -3.97 23.20
N LEU A 829 -22.81 -4.86 24.10
CA LEU A 829 -24.23 -5.16 24.27
C LEU A 829 -25.05 -3.94 24.73
N PRO A 830 -24.59 -3.12 25.71
CA PRO A 830 -25.26 -1.86 26.04
C PRO A 830 -25.36 -0.88 24.86
N LYS A 831 -24.35 -0.83 23.99
CA LYS A 831 -24.36 0.02 22.79
C LYS A 831 -25.36 -0.48 21.75
N ILE A 832 -25.42 -1.80 21.54
CA ILE A 832 -26.43 -2.42 20.67
C ILE A 832 -27.84 -2.18 21.22
N ALA A 833 -28.05 -2.36 22.52
CA ALA A 833 -29.33 -2.07 23.16
C ALA A 833 -29.76 -0.61 22.96
N ALA A 834 -28.82 0.35 23.04
CA ALA A 834 -29.10 1.74 22.75
C ALA A 834 -29.48 1.98 21.28
N LEU A 835 -28.80 1.33 20.32
CA LEU A 835 -29.15 1.39 18.90
C LEU A 835 -30.54 0.79 18.62
N MET A 836 -30.86 -0.37 19.21
CA MET A 836 -32.18 -0.99 19.11
C MET A 836 -33.28 -0.06 19.66
N GLY A 837 -33.04 0.60 20.79
CA GLY A 837 -33.99 1.60 21.32
C GLY A 837 -34.19 2.82 20.40
N GLN A 838 -33.20 3.12 19.54
CA GLN A 838 -33.27 4.20 18.55
C GLN A 838 -33.80 3.75 17.18
N GLY A 839 -34.04 2.45 16.97
CA GLY A 839 -34.38 1.89 15.65
C GLY A 839 -33.22 1.93 14.65
N ARG A 840 -31.98 1.90 15.14
CA ARG A 840 -30.72 2.05 14.38
C ARG A 840 -29.86 0.77 14.41
N GLU A 841 -30.43 -0.36 14.78
CA GLU A 841 -29.73 -1.65 14.89
C GLU A 841 -29.24 -2.22 13.55
N SER A 842 -29.75 -1.71 12.41
CA SER A 842 -29.25 -2.03 11.08
C SER A 842 -27.91 -1.37 10.74
N GLU A 843 -27.45 -0.41 11.54
CA GLU A 843 -26.19 0.29 11.30
C GLU A 843 -24.98 -0.66 11.38
N ASN A 844 -24.02 -0.43 10.50
CA ASN A 844 -22.79 -1.21 10.43
C ASN A 844 -21.85 -0.83 11.58
N LEU A 845 -21.72 -1.71 12.57
CA LEU A 845 -20.88 -1.51 13.74
C LEU A 845 -19.39 -1.41 13.39
N ALA A 846 -18.94 -2.02 12.29
CA ALA A 846 -17.56 -1.88 11.83
C ALA A 846 -17.26 -0.44 11.37
N ALA A 847 -18.22 0.22 10.73
CA ALA A 847 -18.08 1.64 10.36
C ALA A 847 -18.09 2.53 11.60
N LEU A 848 -19.03 2.28 12.53
CA LEU A 848 -19.18 3.08 13.75
C LEU A 848 -17.99 2.96 14.71
N PHE A 849 -17.40 1.78 14.85
CA PHE A 849 -16.42 1.50 15.93
C PHE A 849 -15.03 1.11 15.45
N LEU A 850 -14.87 0.62 14.21
CA LEU A 850 -13.57 0.16 13.69
C LEU A 850 -12.96 1.12 12.66
N GLY A 851 -13.72 2.12 12.18
CA GLY A 851 -13.27 3.03 11.12
C GLY A 851 -13.38 2.42 9.71
N ALA A 852 -14.26 1.43 9.52
CA ALA A 852 -14.56 0.93 8.18
C ALA A 852 -15.17 2.05 7.32
N PRO A 853 -14.72 2.27 6.07
CA PRO A 853 -15.30 3.31 5.22
C PRO A 853 -16.77 2.98 4.90
N PRO A 854 -17.67 3.97 4.96
CA PRO A 854 -19.09 3.76 4.68
C PRO A 854 -19.32 3.25 3.24
N ASP A 855 -18.47 3.66 2.30
CA ASP A 855 -18.56 3.33 0.87
C ASP A 855 -17.79 2.06 0.48
N GLY A 856 -17.32 1.27 1.47
CA GLY A 856 -16.57 0.01 1.26
C GLY A 856 -17.26 -0.97 0.30
N LEU A 857 -18.59 -0.91 0.21
CA LEU A 857 -19.42 -1.71 -0.69
C LEU A 857 -19.45 -1.19 -2.14
N GLU A 858 -19.23 0.11 -2.39
CA GLU A 858 -19.19 0.67 -3.76
C GLU A 858 -17.91 0.27 -4.52
N ILE A 859 -16.86 -0.10 -3.78
CA ILE A 859 -15.57 -0.54 -4.30
C ILE A 859 -15.62 -2.01 -4.76
N ILE A 860 -16.59 -2.78 -4.25
CA ILE A 860 -16.74 -4.21 -4.54
C ILE A 860 -17.87 -4.40 -5.53
N ILE A 861 -17.57 -5.11 -6.60
CA ILE A 861 -18.55 -5.43 -7.62
C ILE A 861 -19.47 -6.53 -7.07
N ASP A 862 -20.77 -6.30 -7.10
CA ASP A 862 -21.78 -7.28 -6.69
C ASP A 862 -21.64 -8.55 -7.54
N GLN A 863 -21.26 -9.67 -6.92
CA GLN A 863 -21.10 -10.96 -7.58
C GLN A 863 -22.28 -11.85 -7.21
N LYS A 864 -22.98 -12.37 -8.23
CA LYS A 864 -24.03 -13.38 -8.00
C LYS A 864 -23.38 -14.69 -7.53
N ILE A 865 -23.74 -15.12 -6.32
CA ILE A 865 -23.30 -16.40 -5.75
C ILE A 865 -24.01 -17.54 -6.50
N GLU A 866 -23.29 -18.22 -7.40
CA GLU A 866 -23.79 -19.44 -8.04
C GLU A 866 -23.21 -20.69 -7.38
N LYS A 867 -24.11 -21.59 -6.98
CA LYS A 867 -23.82 -22.75 -6.14
C LYS A 867 -23.02 -23.85 -6.85
N ASP A 868 -23.27 -24.05 -8.14
CA ASP A 868 -22.74 -25.17 -8.92
C ASP A 868 -22.02 -24.63 -10.16
N LEU A 869 -20.90 -23.93 -9.93
CA LEU A 869 -20.05 -23.50 -11.02
C LEU A 869 -19.37 -24.73 -11.64
N PRO A 870 -19.54 -24.98 -12.95
CA PRO A 870 -18.85 -26.06 -13.61
C PRO A 870 -17.32 -25.84 -13.54
N GLN A 871 -16.59 -26.92 -13.35
CA GLN A 871 -15.13 -26.91 -13.38
C GLN A 871 -14.61 -26.55 -14.77
N ALA A 872 -13.48 -25.85 -14.81
CA ALA A 872 -12.71 -25.66 -16.04
C ALA A 872 -11.84 -26.90 -16.29
N GLY A 873 -11.62 -27.21 -17.57
CA GLY A 873 -10.66 -28.22 -18.01
C GLY A 873 -9.22 -27.87 -17.62
N LYS A 874 -8.34 -28.88 -17.67
CA LYS A 874 -6.92 -28.73 -17.35
C LYS A 874 -6.11 -28.31 -18.58
N LEU A 875 -5.04 -27.55 -18.35
CA LEU A 875 -3.99 -27.35 -19.36
C LEU A 875 -3.20 -28.63 -19.56
N ILE A 876 -2.87 -28.94 -20.82
CA ILE A 876 -2.08 -30.10 -21.22
C ILE A 876 -0.64 -29.65 -21.41
N ARG A 877 0.28 -30.20 -20.61
CA ARG A 877 1.71 -29.87 -20.69
C ARG A 877 2.33 -30.37 -21.99
N SER A 878 3.19 -29.55 -22.58
CA SER A 878 3.98 -29.97 -23.74
C SER A 878 4.95 -31.09 -23.36
N PRO A 879 5.15 -32.10 -24.24
CA PRO A 879 6.19 -33.11 -24.05
C PRO A 879 7.61 -32.55 -24.14
N PHE A 880 7.77 -31.31 -24.62
CA PHE A 880 9.06 -30.63 -24.73
C PHE A 880 9.45 -29.84 -23.46
N ASN A 881 8.68 -29.94 -22.38
CA ASN A 881 9.02 -29.27 -21.12
C ASN A 881 10.14 -29.99 -20.34
N PRO A 882 11.03 -29.25 -19.64
CA PRO A 882 11.11 -27.79 -19.61
C PRO A 882 11.60 -27.21 -20.93
N MET A 883 10.91 -26.17 -21.40
CA MET A 883 11.21 -25.49 -22.66
C MET A 883 12.47 -24.62 -22.55
N LEU A 884 12.68 -23.96 -21.40
CA LEU A 884 13.92 -23.22 -21.11
C LEU A 884 14.47 -23.62 -19.73
N THR A 885 15.78 -23.78 -19.69
CA THR A 885 16.58 -23.94 -18.47
C THR A 885 17.70 -22.89 -18.44
N PRO A 886 18.28 -22.61 -17.26
CA PRO A 886 19.45 -21.74 -17.14
C PRO A 886 20.62 -22.21 -18.02
N ILE A 887 21.43 -21.26 -18.50
CA ILE A 887 22.64 -21.53 -19.29
C ILE A 887 23.82 -21.01 -18.47
N ALA A 888 24.68 -21.92 -18.01
CA ALA A 888 25.76 -21.58 -17.07
C ALA A 888 26.77 -20.58 -17.65
N GLU A 889 26.96 -20.60 -18.98
CA GLU A 889 27.89 -19.75 -19.71
C GLU A 889 27.41 -18.29 -19.83
N HIS A 890 26.11 -18.03 -19.65
CA HIS A 890 25.53 -16.70 -19.72
C HIS A 890 25.41 -16.11 -18.32
N ASN A 891 26.37 -15.25 -17.93
CA ASN A 891 26.48 -14.71 -16.57
C ASN A 891 25.19 -14.09 -16.00
N TRP A 892 24.30 -13.56 -16.84
CA TRP A 892 23.06 -12.88 -16.44
C TRP A 892 21.85 -13.81 -16.28
N GLU A 893 21.92 -15.05 -16.76
CA GLU A 893 20.85 -16.07 -16.67
C GLU A 893 21.33 -17.43 -16.15
N SER A 894 22.57 -17.47 -15.64
CA SER A 894 23.25 -18.71 -15.23
C SER A 894 22.57 -19.44 -14.09
N LYS A 895 21.76 -18.73 -13.29
CA LYS A 895 21.17 -19.26 -12.07
C LYS A 895 19.73 -19.71 -12.27
N TYR A 896 18.88 -18.83 -12.81
CA TYR A 896 17.45 -19.07 -12.94
C TYR A 896 16.88 -18.45 -14.21
N VAL A 897 15.94 -19.17 -14.84
CA VAL A 897 15.07 -18.62 -15.90
C VAL A 897 13.63 -18.91 -15.52
N LEU A 898 12.83 -17.87 -15.35
CA LEU A 898 11.50 -17.97 -14.77
C LEU A 898 10.54 -16.97 -15.40
N ASN A 899 9.26 -17.08 -15.04
CA ASN A 899 8.18 -16.11 -15.30
C ASN A 899 8.31 -15.34 -16.61
N CYS A 900 7.76 -15.91 -17.69
CA CYS A 900 7.83 -15.27 -19.01
C CYS A 900 6.49 -14.69 -19.46
N GLY A 901 6.60 -13.51 -20.08
CA GLY A 901 5.57 -12.94 -20.93
C GLY A 901 5.70 -13.49 -22.34
N ALA A 902 4.60 -13.50 -23.07
CA ALA A 902 4.57 -13.99 -24.45
C ALA A 902 3.63 -13.13 -25.29
N ILE A 903 4.00 -12.89 -26.54
CA ILE A 903 3.17 -12.19 -27.51
C ILE A 903 3.39 -12.77 -28.91
N ARG A 904 2.33 -12.89 -29.70
CA ARG A 904 2.42 -13.28 -31.12
C ARG A 904 2.42 -12.02 -31.97
N VAL A 905 3.44 -11.85 -32.80
CA VAL A 905 3.57 -10.72 -33.74
C VAL A 905 4.06 -11.26 -35.07
N LYS A 906 3.33 -10.97 -36.15
CA LYS A 906 3.65 -11.39 -37.53
C LYS A 906 3.99 -12.89 -37.64
N GLY A 907 3.15 -13.73 -37.02
CA GLY A 907 3.28 -15.20 -37.04
C GLY A 907 4.25 -15.82 -36.03
N ASN A 908 5.21 -15.08 -35.47
CA ASN A 908 6.15 -15.60 -34.47
C ASN A 908 5.65 -15.34 -33.04
N VAL A 909 5.97 -16.25 -32.12
CA VAL A 909 5.80 -16.03 -30.69
C VAL A 909 7.11 -15.53 -30.09
N TYR A 910 7.06 -14.36 -29.47
CA TYR A 910 8.16 -13.74 -28.74
C TYR A 910 7.95 -13.99 -27.25
N ILE A 911 8.87 -14.72 -26.63
CA ILE A 911 8.82 -15.15 -25.23
C ILE A 911 9.86 -14.35 -24.45
N PHE A 912 9.39 -13.33 -23.74
CA PHE A 912 10.20 -12.48 -22.89
C PHE A 912 10.29 -13.12 -21.51
N TYR A 913 11.43 -13.70 -21.17
CA TYR A 913 11.60 -14.44 -19.92
C TYR A 913 12.42 -13.66 -18.91
N ARG A 914 12.04 -13.75 -17.63
CA ARG A 914 12.86 -13.25 -16.55
C ARG A 914 14.04 -14.20 -16.33
N ALA A 915 15.23 -13.65 -16.15
CA ALA A 915 16.39 -14.41 -15.76
C ALA A 915 17.18 -13.71 -14.66
N VAL A 916 17.92 -14.52 -13.90
CA VAL A 916 18.78 -14.07 -12.81
C VAL A 916 20.11 -14.79 -12.89
N GLY A 917 21.19 -14.02 -12.79
CA GLY A 917 22.56 -14.52 -12.71
C GLY A 917 23.06 -14.66 -11.27
N GLU A 918 24.36 -14.82 -11.12
CA GLU A 918 24.99 -14.86 -9.77
C GLU A 918 24.99 -13.51 -9.07
N ASP A 919 24.79 -12.41 -9.80
CA ASP A 919 24.65 -11.06 -9.27
C ASP A 919 23.29 -10.81 -8.58
N GLY A 920 22.32 -11.73 -8.72
CA GLY A 920 21.00 -11.62 -8.13
C GLY A 920 20.09 -10.57 -8.78
N ILE A 921 20.48 -10.00 -9.93
CA ILE A 921 19.71 -8.93 -10.60
C ILE A 921 18.80 -9.53 -11.68
N SER A 922 17.50 -9.20 -11.63
CA SER A 922 16.55 -9.70 -12.64
C SER A 922 16.62 -8.90 -13.95
N ARG A 923 16.74 -9.61 -15.06
CA ARG A 923 16.76 -9.06 -16.43
C ARG A 923 15.79 -9.84 -17.32
N LEU A 924 15.45 -9.29 -18.48
CA LEU A 924 14.56 -9.93 -19.45
C LEU A 924 15.36 -10.42 -20.66
N GLY A 925 15.34 -11.72 -20.87
CA GLY A 925 15.81 -12.38 -22.09
C GLY A 925 14.71 -12.55 -23.13
N LEU A 926 15.09 -12.95 -24.33
CA LEU A 926 14.15 -13.24 -25.42
C LEU A 926 14.43 -14.60 -26.06
N ALA A 927 13.37 -15.40 -26.15
CA ALA A 927 13.30 -16.58 -27.00
C ALA A 927 12.21 -16.39 -28.05
N ILE A 928 12.43 -16.87 -29.27
CA ILE A 928 11.50 -16.78 -30.39
C ILE A 928 11.12 -18.19 -30.83
N SER A 929 9.82 -18.39 -31.06
CA SER A 929 9.26 -19.67 -31.50
C SER A 929 8.26 -19.45 -32.63
N LYS A 930 8.40 -20.21 -33.72
CA LYS A 930 7.48 -20.20 -34.87
C LYS A 930 6.22 -21.00 -34.58
N ASN A 931 6.38 -22.18 -33.98
CA ASN A 931 5.26 -23.07 -33.65
C ASN A 931 4.70 -22.85 -32.24
N GLY A 932 5.38 -22.06 -31.41
CA GLY A 932 5.02 -21.77 -30.02
C GLY A 932 5.39 -22.87 -29.01
N LEU A 933 5.89 -24.04 -29.44
CA LEU A 933 6.16 -25.19 -28.57
C LEU A 933 7.66 -25.46 -28.37
N GLN A 934 8.49 -25.10 -29.34
CA GLN A 934 9.95 -25.27 -29.31
C GLN A 934 10.63 -23.95 -29.64
N VAL A 935 11.79 -23.70 -29.05
CA VAL A 935 12.55 -22.47 -29.29
C VAL A 935 13.34 -22.58 -30.59
N ASP A 936 13.09 -21.66 -31.52
CA ASP A 936 13.84 -21.54 -32.78
C ASP A 936 15.09 -20.67 -32.59
N GLU A 937 15.01 -19.64 -31.75
CA GLU A 937 16.09 -18.68 -31.49
C GLU A 937 16.04 -18.23 -30.03
N ARG A 938 17.19 -18.17 -29.35
CA ARG A 938 17.35 -17.61 -27.99
C ARG A 938 18.53 -16.65 -28.02
N LEU A 939 18.30 -15.40 -27.64
CA LEU A 939 19.36 -14.38 -27.70
C LEU A 939 20.36 -14.55 -26.54
N PRO A 940 21.66 -14.31 -26.78
CA PRO A 940 22.71 -14.51 -25.77
C PRO A 940 22.76 -13.40 -24.72
N GLU A 941 22.22 -12.23 -25.04
CA GLU A 941 22.21 -11.04 -24.18
C GLU A 941 20.77 -10.64 -23.80
N PRO A 942 20.57 -10.01 -22.63
CA PRO A 942 19.26 -9.53 -22.22
C PRO A 942 18.77 -8.42 -23.15
N VAL A 943 17.48 -8.45 -23.49
CA VAL A 943 16.83 -7.44 -24.34
C VAL A 943 16.26 -6.27 -23.54
N PHE A 944 16.13 -6.42 -22.22
CA PHE A 944 15.68 -5.37 -21.31
C PHE A 944 16.23 -5.61 -19.89
N GLY A 945 16.65 -4.56 -19.21
CA GLY A 945 17.22 -4.64 -17.86
C GLY A 945 17.17 -3.30 -17.11
N PRO A 946 17.73 -3.24 -15.89
CA PRO A 946 17.71 -2.03 -15.07
C PRO A 946 18.37 -0.82 -15.73
N ALA A 947 17.67 0.31 -15.72
CA ALA A 947 18.15 1.62 -16.17
C ALA A 947 17.88 2.75 -15.17
N HIS A 948 17.00 2.54 -14.18
CA HIS A 948 16.64 3.52 -13.16
C HIS A 948 16.78 2.95 -11.74
N GLU A 949 16.93 3.82 -10.74
CA GLU A 949 17.05 3.42 -9.31
C GLU A 949 15.87 2.56 -8.84
N SER A 950 14.66 2.83 -9.35
CA SER A 950 13.45 2.07 -9.01
C SER A 950 13.47 0.60 -9.46
N GLU A 951 14.40 0.24 -10.34
CA GLU A 951 14.57 -1.10 -10.90
C GLU A 951 15.98 -1.66 -10.67
N LYS A 952 16.77 -1.09 -9.74
CA LYS A 952 18.18 -1.48 -9.55
C LYS A 952 18.39 -2.95 -9.18
N MET A 953 17.40 -3.60 -8.57
CA MET A 953 17.41 -5.04 -8.27
C MET A 953 16.72 -5.89 -9.34
N GLY A 954 16.07 -5.26 -10.31
CA GLY A 954 15.65 -5.93 -11.53
C GLY A 954 14.33 -5.47 -12.13
N CYS A 955 14.13 -5.90 -13.38
CA CYS A 955 12.87 -5.84 -14.12
C CYS A 955 12.26 -7.25 -14.12
N GLU A 956 11.15 -7.45 -13.42
CA GLU A 956 10.58 -8.78 -13.18
C GLU A 956 9.25 -9.00 -13.92
N ASP A 957 9.00 -10.26 -14.28
CA ASP A 957 7.71 -10.81 -14.67
C ASP A 957 6.96 -9.96 -15.74
N PRO A 958 7.44 -9.94 -17.00
CA PRO A 958 6.89 -9.06 -18.04
C PRO A 958 5.55 -9.57 -18.58
N ARG A 959 4.60 -8.66 -18.84
CA ARG A 959 3.30 -8.92 -19.48
C ARG A 959 3.17 -8.04 -20.71
N LEU A 960 3.08 -8.65 -21.90
CA LEU A 960 3.14 -7.93 -23.17
C LEU A 960 1.81 -7.95 -23.90
N ILE A 961 1.39 -6.79 -24.43
CA ILE A 961 0.17 -6.66 -25.23
C ILE A 961 0.40 -5.71 -26.40
N ALA A 962 -0.16 -6.02 -27.56
CA ALA A 962 -0.11 -5.15 -28.73
C ALA A 962 -1.31 -4.20 -28.74
N ILE A 963 -1.06 -2.90 -28.86
CA ILE A 963 -2.07 -1.85 -28.96
C ILE A 963 -1.59 -0.83 -29.99
N GLU A 964 -2.43 -0.52 -30.97
CA GLU A 964 -2.19 0.58 -31.92
C GLU A 964 -0.79 0.51 -32.61
N GLY A 965 -0.31 -0.70 -32.98
CA GLY A 965 0.96 -0.91 -33.68
C GLY A 965 2.22 -0.88 -32.79
N ARG A 966 2.04 -0.85 -31.46
CA ARG A 966 3.13 -0.92 -30.47
C ARG A 966 2.88 -2.07 -29.51
N VAL A 967 3.97 -2.68 -29.05
CA VAL A 967 3.94 -3.64 -27.96
C VAL A 967 4.22 -2.89 -26.66
N TYR A 968 3.26 -2.95 -25.75
CA TYR A 968 3.37 -2.45 -24.39
C TYR A 968 3.75 -3.58 -23.45
N MET A 969 4.65 -3.30 -22.52
CA MET A 969 5.11 -4.23 -21.50
C MET A 969 4.89 -3.62 -20.12
N LEU A 970 4.01 -4.25 -19.35
CA LEU A 970 3.91 -4.03 -17.91
C LEU A 970 4.85 -5.00 -17.20
N TYR A 971 5.66 -4.49 -16.28
CA TYR A 971 6.62 -5.28 -15.52
C TYR A 971 6.74 -4.77 -14.09
N THR A 972 7.34 -5.57 -13.21
CA THR A 972 7.66 -5.14 -11.85
C THR A 972 9.06 -4.53 -11.83
N ALA A 973 9.17 -3.24 -11.54
CA ALA A 973 10.42 -2.57 -11.20
C ALA A 973 10.71 -2.78 -9.71
N TYR A 974 11.85 -3.38 -9.38
CA TYR A 974 12.23 -3.66 -8.00
C TYR A 974 13.53 -2.94 -7.62
N ASP A 975 13.47 -2.12 -6.58
CA ASP A 975 14.62 -1.37 -6.06
C ASP A 975 15.34 -2.06 -4.89
N GLY A 976 14.90 -3.27 -4.49
CA GLY A 976 15.42 -3.97 -3.31
C GLY A 976 14.60 -3.75 -2.03
N ILE A 977 13.64 -2.84 -2.05
CA ILE A 977 12.77 -2.51 -0.92
C ILE A 977 11.30 -2.61 -1.34
N ILE A 978 10.92 -1.94 -2.43
CA ILE A 978 9.54 -1.77 -2.90
C ILE A 978 9.44 -2.29 -4.35
N PRO A 979 8.62 -3.32 -4.61
CA PRO A 979 8.27 -3.70 -5.96
C PRO A 979 7.11 -2.86 -6.50
N GLN A 980 7.27 -2.29 -7.69
CA GLN A 980 6.34 -1.33 -8.28
C GLN A 980 5.99 -1.69 -9.72
N ILE A 981 4.83 -1.27 -10.21
CA ILE A 981 4.47 -1.47 -11.62
C ILE A 981 5.14 -0.40 -12.46
N ALA A 982 5.82 -0.83 -13.52
CA ALA A 982 6.40 0.04 -14.54
C ALA A 982 5.83 -0.30 -15.92
N LEU A 983 5.82 0.69 -16.82
CA LEU A 983 5.35 0.57 -18.19
C LEU A 983 6.48 0.90 -19.17
N ALA A 984 6.67 0.05 -20.17
CA ALA A 984 7.55 0.28 -21.30
C ALA A 984 6.83 -0.05 -22.62
N SER A 985 7.34 0.45 -23.75
CA SER A 985 6.81 0.10 -25.06
C SER A 985 7.87 0.09 -26.16
N ILE A 986 7.64 -0.69 -27.20
CA ILE A 986 8.46 -0.76 -28.41
C ILE A 986 7.54 -0.84 -29.64
N ALA A 987 7.93 -0.26 -30.77
CA ALA A 987 7.17 -0.44 -32.01
C ALA A 987 7.23 -1.90 -32.48
N GLU A 988 6.16 -2.43 -33.06
CA GLU A 988 6.16 -3.82 -33.56
C GLU A 988 7.24 -4.07 -34.61
N ASP A 989 7.52 -3.09 -35.48
CA ASP A 989 8.59 -3.18 -36.46
C ASP A 989 9.99 -3.20 -35.81
N ASP A 990 10.16 -2.47 -34.71
CA ASP A 990 11.42 -2.47 -33.95
C ASP A 990 11.61 -3.80 -33.20
N LEU A 991 10.53 -4.39 -32.68
CA LEU A 991 10.54 -5.74 -32.09
C LEU A 991 10.99 -6.78 -33.12
N VAL A 992 10.36 -6.78 -34.30
CA VAL A 992 10.64 -7.74 -35.38
C VAL A 992 12.06 -7.59 -35.92
N GLN A 993 12.55 -6.34 -36.00
CA GLN A 993 13.90 -6.02 -36.48
C GLN A 993 14.96 -6.03 -35.36
N GLN A 994 14.60 -6.52 -34.16
CA GLN A 994 15.49 -6.69 -33.02
C GLN A 994 16.21 -5.40 -32.55
N ARG A 995 15.52 -4.25 -32.60
CA ARG A 995 16.07 -2.93 -32.20
C ARG A 995 15.78 -2.58 -30.73
N TRP A 996 16.40 -3.32 -29.82
CA TRP A 996 16.14 -3.22 -28.37
C TRP A 996 16.47 -1.85 -27.76
N GLN A 997 17.40 -1.10 -28.35
CA GLN A 997 17.71 0.26 -27.92
C GLN A 997 16.55 1.26 -28.11
N HIS A 998 15.49 0.89 -28.84
CA HIS A 998 14.29 1.72 -29.04
C HIS A 998 13.19 1.49 -28.00
N TRP A 999 13.43 0.69 -26.96
CA TRP A 999 12.50 0.60 -25.82
C TRP A 999 12.28 1.98 -25.19
N HIS A 1000 11.01 2.40 -25.15
CA HIS A 1000 10.59 3.62 -24.48
C HIS A 1000 10.02 3.28 -23.10
N ARG A 1001 10.68 3.73 -22.03
CA ARG A 1001 10.19 3.59 -20.65
C ARG A 1001 9.26 4.76 -20.33
N HIS A 1002 8.00 4.47 -20.04
CA HIS A 1002 6.99 5.47 -19.65
C HIS A 1002 7.10 5.87 -18.18
N GLY A 1003 7.71 5.02 -17.34
CA GLY A 1003 7.92 5.26 -15.92
C GLY A 1003 7.09 4.34 -15.01
N LEU A 1004 7.03 4.70 -13.72
CA LEU A 1004 6.29 3.97 -12.69
C LEU A 1004 4.80 4.35 -12.75
N VAL A 1005 3.93 3.35 -12.83
CA VAL A 1005 2.48 3.57 -12.93
C VAL A 1005 1.91 4.13 -11.62
N PHE A 1006 2.42 3.65 -10.47
CA PHE A 1006 2.06 4.10 -9.13
C PHE A 1006 3.33 4.33 -8.28
N PRO A 1007 4.02 5.48 -8.45
CA PRO A 1007 5.29 5.73 -7.79
C PRO A 1007 5.20 5.69 -6.26
N GLY A 1008 6.13 4.99 -5.62
CA GLY A 1008 6.20 4.81 -4.18
C GLY A 1008 5.22 3.78 -3.59
N PHE A 1009 4.53 2.99 -4.42
CA PHE A 1009 3.50 2.07 -3.97
C PHE A 1009 3.78 0.61 -4.36
N THR A 1010 3.80 -0.28 -3.36
CA THR A 1010 3.99 -1.72 -3.54
C THR A 1010 2.87 -2.33 -4.38
N ASN A 1011 3.17 -2.77 -5.60
CA ASN A 1011 2.19 -3.34 -6.52
C ASN A 1011 2.84 -4.29 -7.53
N LYS A 1012 2.12 -5.32 -7.96
CA LYS A 1012 2.59 -6.33 -8.93
C LYS A 1012 1.47 -6.79 -9.85
N ASN A 1013 1.80 -7.66 -10.81
CA ASN A 1013 0.84 -8.41 -11.65
C ASN A 1013 -0.08 -7.53 -12.49
N ALA A 1014 0.47 -6.44 -13.05
CA ALA A 1014 -0.31 -5.58 -13.91
C ALA A 1014 -0.48 -6.21 -15.29
N VAL A 1015 -1.71 -6.19 -15.81
CA VAL A 1015 -2.05 -6.56 -17.19
C VAL A 1015 -2.94 -5.47 -17.79
N LEU A 1016 -2.66 -5.13 -19.05
CA LEU A 1016 -3.40 -4.12 -19.79
C LEU A 1016 -4.33 -4.82 -20.78
N PHE A 1017 -5.54 -4.31 -20.93
CA PHE A 1017 -6.45 -4.76 -21.98
C PHE A 1017 -6.01 -4.18 -23.34
N PRO A 1018 -6.15 -4.94 -24.44
CA PRO A 1018 -5.76 -4.47 -25.76
C PRO A 1018 -6.72 -3.44 -26.37
N GLU A 1019 -7.84 -3.15 -25.71
CA GLU A 1019 -8.90 -2.25 -26.19
C GLU A 1019 -9.24 -1.15 -25.18
N ARG A 1020 -9.82 -0.07 -25.69
CA ARG A 1020 -10.34 1.04 -24.87
C ARG A 1020 -11.80 0.81 -24.54
N PHE A 1021 -12.18 1.06 -23.29
CA PHE A 1021 -13.54 0.96 -22.76
C PHE A 1021 -14.04 2.36 -22.46
N ASN A 1022 -15.09 2.81 -23.17
CA ASN A 1022 -15.59 4.19 -23.09
C ASN A 1022 -14.47 5.24 -23.25
N GLY A 1023 -13.57 5.01 -24.21
CA GLY A 1023 -12.42 5.88 -24.51
C GLY A 1023 -11.22 5.73 -23.57
N LYS A 1024 -11.31 4.90 -22.51
CA LYS A 1024 -10.27 4.71 -21.50
C LYS A 1024 -9.54 3.39 -21.64
N LEU A 1025 -8.24 3.37 -21.41
CA LEU A 1025 -7.45 2.16 -21.19
C LEU A 1025 -7.90 1.52 -19.87
N ALA A 1026 -7.93 0.19 -19.82
CA ALA A 1026 -8.25 -0.58 -18.63
C ALA A 1026 -7.06 -1.45 -18.23
N MET A 1027 -6.73 -1.46 -16.93
CA MET A 1027 -5.65 -2.27 -16.39
C MET A 1027 -6.14 -3.05 -15.17
N TYR A 1028 -5.83 -4.35 -15.12
CA TYR A 1028 -5.86 -5.08 -13.86
C TYR A 1028 -4.50 -5.03 -13.19
N HIS A 1029 -4.48 -4.91 -11.87
CA HIS A 1029 -3.27 -4.90 -11.05
C HIS A 1029 -3.55 -5.50 -9.66
N ARG A 1030 -2.51 -5.76 -8.86
CA ARG A 1030 -2.66 -6.43 -7.57
C ARG A 1030 -2.20 -5.58 -6.40
N ILE A 1031 -3.17 -5.02 -5.70
CA ILE A 1031 -3.00 -4.64 -4.30
C ILE A 1031 -3.31 -5.88 -3.48
N ALA A 1032 -2.27 -6.47 -2.88
CA ALA A 1032 -2.39 -7.75 -2.20
C ALA A 1032 -3.48 -7.70 -1.10
N PRO A 1033 -4.34 -8.73 -1.00
CA PRO A 1033 -4.27 -10.01 -1.71
C PRO A 1033 -5.03 -10.08 -3.05
N SER A 1034 -5.69 -9.01 -3.48
CA SER A 1034 -6.80 -9.02 -4.46
C SER A 1034 -6.42 -8.47 -5.84
N ILE A 1035 -7.24 -8.78 -6.86
CA ILE A 1035 -7.13 -8.17 -8.20
C ILE A 1035 -8.06 -6.96 -8.30
N TRP A 1036 -7.49 -5.86 -8.76
CA TRP A 1036 -8.14 -4.56 -8.89
C TRP A 1036 -8.15 -4.10 -10.34
N LEU A 1037 -9.14 -3.30 -10.69
CA LEU A 1037 -9.29 -2.63 -11.98
C LEU A 1037 -9.11 -1.13 -11.82
N THR A 1038 -8.41 -0.51 -12.75
CA THR A 1038 -8.30 0.94 -12.88
C THR A 1038 -8.35 1.35 -14.36
N TYR A 1039 -8.59 2.63 -14.59
CA TYR A 1039 -8.72 3.22 -15.92
C TYR A 1039 -7.83 4.45 -16.09
N ALA A 1040 -7.30 4.65 -17.29
CA ALA A 1040 -6.57 5.86 -17.69
C ALA A 1040 -6.96 6.31 -19.10
N THR A 1041 -6.75 7.58 -19.43
CA THR A 1041 -7.03 8.11 -20.79
C THR A 1041 -5.82 7.99 -21.71
N THR A 1042 -4.60 8.06 -21.17
CA THR A 1042 -3.32 7.97 -21.90
C THR A 1042 -2.42 6.89 -21.31
N PHE A 1043 -1.31 6.59 -22.01
CA PHE A 1043 -0.27 5.68 -21.53
C PHE A 1043 0.73 6.36 -20.59
N ASP A 1044 0.63 7.67 -20.42
CA ASP A 1044 1.56 8.45 -19.61
C ASP A 1044 1.48 8.01 -18.15
N THR A 1045 2.62 8.01 -17.47
CA THR A 1045 2.70 7.68 -16.04
C THR A 1045 3.05 8.92 -15.21
N PRO A 1046 2.55 9.03 -13.97
CA PRO A 1046 1.73 8.06 -13.23
C PRO A 1046 0.27 7.99 -13.71
N TRP A 1047 -0.41 6.86 -13.47
CA TRP A 1047 -1.84 6.69 -13.76
C TRP A 1047 -2.71 7.32 -12.66
N PRO A 1048 -4.02 7.59 -12.93
CA PRO A 1048 -4.93 8.16 -11.95
C PRO A 1048 -4.99 7.35 -10.65
N ARG A 1049 -5.08 8.07 -9.53
CA ARG A 1049 -5.12 7.52 -8.17
C ARG A 1049 -6.49 6.98 -7.75
N GLU A 1050 -7.55 7.44 -8.40
CA GLU A 1050 -8.94 7.19 -8.02
C GLU A 1050 -9.60 6.22 -8.99
N GLY A 1051 -10.76 5.67 -8.61
CA GLY A 1051 -11.53 4.78 -9.48
C GLY A 1051 -11.02 3.34 -9.53
N HIS A 1052 -10.17 2.95 -8.57
CA HIS A 1052 -9.78 1.56 -8.38
C HIS A 1052 -10.96 0.74 -7.84
N ARG A 1053 -11.28 -0.37 -8.49
CA ARG A 1053 -12.37 -1.28 -8.10
C ARG A 1053 -11.84 -2.67 -7.83
N LEU A 1054 -12.29 -3.30 -6.74
CA LEU A 1054 -11.95 -4.68 -6.44
C LEU A 1054 -12.80 -5.60 -7.32
N ILE A 1055 -12.15 -6.27 -8.27
CA ILE A 1055 -12.83 -7.20 -9.18
C ILE A 1055 -12.95 -8.57 -8.55
N MET A 1056 -11.88 -9.00 -7.88
CA MET A 1056 -11.78 -10.36 -7.38
C MET A 1056 -10.92 -10.36 -6.12
N GLY A 1057 -11.44 -10.93 -5.04
CA GLY A 1057 -10.70 -11.19 -3.80
C GLY A 1057 -10.25 -12.65 -3.67
N SER A 1058 -9.43 -12.91 -2.66
CA SER A 1058 -9.08 -14.28 -2.29
C SER A 1058 -10.31 -15.04 -1.79
N ARG A 1059 -10.38 -16.34 -2.10
CA ARG A 1059 -11.53 -17.18 -1.74
C ARG A 1059 -11.48 -17.66 -0.30
N SER A 1060 -12.60 -18.24 0.13
CA SER A 1060 -12.77 -18.75 1.48
C SER A 1060 -11.90 -19.96 1.82
N GLY A 1061 -11.49 -20.01 3.08
CA GLY A 1061 -11.03 -21.22 3.77
C GLY A 1061 -9.83 -21.89 3.11
N MET A 1062 -9.99 -23.15 2.73
CA MET A 1062 -8.91 -24.00 2.21
C MET A 1062 -8.88 -24.07 0.68
N MET A 1063 -9.61 -23.20 -0.01
CA MET A 1063 -9.58 -23.15 -1.47
C MET A 1063 -8.17 -22.80 -1.98
N TRP A 1064 -7.92 -23.21 -3.23
CA TRP A 1064 -6.58 -23.16 -3.81
C TRP A 1064 -6.03 -21.73 -4.01
N ASP A 1065 -6.90 -20.73 -3.95
CA ASP A 1065 -6.63 -19.30 -4.16
C ASP A 1065 -7.07 -18.43 -2.96
N ALA A 1066 -6.96 -18.98 -1.75
CA ALA A 1066 -7.44 -18.38 -0.50
C ALA A 1066 -6.50 -17.35 0.15
N VAL A 1067 -5.18 -17.39 -0.13
CA VAL A 1067 -4.21 -16.47 0.48
C VAL A 1067 -4.06 -15.19 -0.33
N LYS A 1068 -3.73 -15.34 -1.61
CA LYS A 1068 -3.58 -14.22 -2.54
C LYS A 1068 -3.75 -14.68 -3.96
N ILE A 1069 -4.19 -13.74 -4.79
CA ILE A 1069 -4.38 -13.91 -6.23
C ILE A 1069 -3.62 -12.84 -6.99
N GLY A 1070 -3.52 -13.00 -8.30
CA GLY A 1070 -2.96 -11.98 -9.19
C GLY A 1070 -3.13 -12.35 -10.66
N SER A 1071 -3.27 -11.34 -11.51
CA SER A 1071 -3.33 -11.55 -12.95
C SER A 1071 -2.05 -12.23 -13.45
N GLY A 1072 -2.21 -13.23 -14.31
CA GLY A 1072 -1.11 -13.93 -14.94
C GLY A 1072 -0.80 -13.30 -16.29
N ALA A 1073 -1.41 -13.88 -17.33
CA ALA A 1073 -1.28 -13.43 -18.70
C ALA A 1073 -2.22 -12.26 -19.04
N PRO A 1074 -1.87 -11.42 -20.03
CA PRO A 1074 -2.79 -10.45 -20.62
C PRO A 1074 -4.11 -11.08 -21.11
N PRO A 1075 -5.21 -10.30 -21.13
CA PRO A 1075 -6.54 -10.83 -21.50
C PRO A 1075 -6.59 -11.32 -22.96
N LEU A 1076 -7.11 -12.52 -23.17
CA LEU A 1076 -7.37 -13.07 -24.51
C LEU A 1076 -8.83 -12.79 -24.90
N LYS A 1077 -9.04 -12.13 -26.04
CA LYS A 1077 -10.39 -11.85 -26.54
C LYS A 1077 -11.01 -13.11 -27.13
N THR A 1078 -12.17 -13.51 -26.61
CA THR A 1078 -12.96 -14.62 -27.16
C THR A 1078 -14.34 -14.10 -27.56
N ARG A 1079 -15.09 -14.86 -28.37
CA ARG A 1079 -16.50 -14.52 -28.66
C ARG A 1079 -17.42 -14.55 -27.43
N PHE A 1080 -16.95 -15.12 -26.31
CA PHE A 1080 -17.71 -15.30 -25.07
C PHE A 1080 -17.38 -14.26 -23.99
N GLY A 1081 -16.31 -13.47 -24.17
CA GLY A 1081 -15.75 -12.61 -23.13
C GLY A 1081 -14.23 -12.49 -23.22
N TRP A 1082 -13.66 -11.70 -22.32
CA TRP A 1082 -12.22 -11.67 -22.08
C TRP A 1082 -11.82 -12.82 -21.19
N LEU A 1083 -11.06 -13.78 -21.72
CA LEU A 1083 -10.52 -14.91 -20.97
C LEU A 1083 -9.19 -14.48 -20.33
N LEU A 1084 -9.11 -14.58 -19.01
CA LEU A 1084 -7.91 -14.28 -18.24
C LEU A 1084 -7.43 -15.52 -17.50
N ILE A 1085 -6.11 -15.68 -17.46
CA ILE A 1085 -5.42 -16.67 -16.64
C ILE A 1085 -4.82 -15.95 -15.44
N TYR A 1086 -5.11 -16.45 -14.24
CA TYR A 1086 -4.63 -15.86 -12.98
C TYR A 1086 -3.93 -16.93 -12.14
N HIS A 1087 -3.08 -16.49 -11.22
CA HIS A 1087 -2.53 -17.38 -10.20
C HIS A 1087 -3.27 -17.21 -8.88
N GLY A 1088 -3.33 -18.30 -8.14
CA GLY A 1088 -3.85 -18.37 -6.77
C GLY A 1088 -2.89 -19.13 -5.88
N VAL A 1089 -2.87 -18.74 -4.60
CA VAL A 1089 -1.97 -19.29 -3.58
C VAL A 1089 -2.80 -19.80 -2.41
N ASP A 1090 -2.49 -21.01 -1.95
CA ASP A 1090 -3.08 -21.57 -0.72
C ASP A 1090 -2.18 -21.34 0.50
N TYR A 1091 -2.68 -21.73 1.68
CA TYR A 1091 -1.93 -21.62 2.94
C TYR A 1091 -0.71 -22.56 3.03
N GLY A 1092 -0.56 -23.49 2.08
CA GLY A 1092 0.67 -24.27 1.87
C GLY A 1092 1.67 -23.59 0.94
N PHE A 1093 1.41 -22.33 0.55
CA PHE A 1093 2.18 -21.54 -0.41
C PHE A 1093 2.34 -22.20 -1.79
N ARG A 1094 1.40 -23.06 -2.19
CA ARG A 1094 1.39 -23.67 -3.53
C ARG A 1094 0.76 -22.72 -4.54
N TYR A 1095 1.50 -22.35 -5.57
CA TYR A 1095 1.01 -21.49 -6.66
C TYR A 1095 0.45 -22.34 -7.78
N ARG A 1096 -0.80 -22.05 -8.15
CA ARG A 1096 -1.56 -22.73 -9.20
C ARG A 1096 -2.19 -21.73 -10.13
N LEU A 1097 -2.57 -22.16 -11.32
CA LEU A 1097 -3.26 -21.32 -12.31
C LEU A 1097 -4.75 -21.65 -12.35
N GLY A 1098 -5.58 -20.62 -12.53
CA GLY A 1098 -7.01 -20.72 -12.80
C GLY A 1098 -7.41 -19.76 -13.91
N VAL A 1099 -8.71 -19.75 -14.26
CA VAL A 1099 -9.26 -18.85 -15.26
C VAL A 1099 -10.41 -18.04 -14.72
N PHE A 1100 -10.58 -16.84 -15.26
CA PHE A 1100 -11.80 -16.08 -15.13
C PHE A 1100 -12.17 -15.39 -16.44
N LEU A 1101 -13.46 -15.11 -16.61
CA LEU A 1101 -14.06 -14.54 -17.80
C LEU A 1101 -14.76 -13.24 -17.42
N THR A 1102 -14.50 -12.15 -18.16
CA THR A 1102 -15.23 -10.89 -18.01
C THR A 1102 -15.94 -10.47 -19.29
N ALA A 1103 -16.93 -9.58 -19.15
CA ALA A 1103 -17.74 -9.13 -20.28
C ALA A 1103 -16.92 -8.32 -21.29
N LEU A 1104 -17.25 -8.44 -22.58
CA LEU A 1104 -16.52 -7.76 -23.66
C LEU A 1104 -16.64 -6.24 -23.61
N ASP A 1105 -17.78 -5.73 -23.13
CA ASP A 1105 -18.13 -4.31 -23.06
C ASP A 1105 -17.73 -3.65 -21.73
N ASP A 1106 -17.63 -4.45 -20.66
CA ASP A 1106 -17.25 -3.97 -19.33
C ASP A 1106 -16.32 -4.96 -18.61
N PRO A 1107 -15.01 -4.64 -18.46
CA PRO A 1107 -14.06 -5.49 -17.77
C PRO A 1107 -14.31 -5.51 -16.25
N ALA A 1108 -15.21 -4.68 -15.73
CA ALA A 1108 -15.65 -4.76 -14.34
C ALA A 1108 -16.62 -5.95 -14.11
N LYS A 1109 -17.29 -6.43 -15.16
CA LYS A 1109 -18.33 -7.47 -15.04
C LYS A 1109 -17.74 -8.87 -15.13
N LEU A 1110 -17.55 -9.53 -13.98
CA LEU A 1110 -17.15 -10.93 -13.89
C LEU A 1110 -18.29 -11.87 -14.31
N ILE A 1111 -18.03 -12.75 -15.28
CA ILE A 1111 -18.99 -13.74 -15.80
C ILE A 1111 -18.73 -15.12 -15.18
N TYR A 1112 -17.47 -15.53 -15.11
CA TYR A 1112 -17.08 -16.86 -14.62
C TYR A 1112 -15.72 -16.79 -13.94
N ARG A 1113 -15.51 -17.61 -12.91
CA ARG A 1113 -14.21 -17.85 -12.26
C ARG A 1113 -14.11 -19.33 -11.94
N SER A 1114 -13.07 -20.01 -12.40
CA SER A 1114 -12.94 -21.46 -12.21
C SER A 1114 -12.90 -21.82 -10.71
N PRO A 1115 -13.69 -22.78 -10.24
CA PRO A 1115 -13.62 -23.24 -8.84
C PRO A 1115 -12.36 -24.08 -8.59
N ASN A 1116 -11.83 -24.73 -9.63
CA ASN A 1116 -10.63 -25.56 -9.61
C ASN A 1116 -9.43 -24.87 -10.29
N PRO A 1117 -8.19 -25.30 -9.97
CA PRO A 1117 -7.01 -24.93 -10.74
C PRO A 1117 -7.01 -25.65 -12.10
N ILE A 1118 -6.57 -24.95 -13.15
CA ILE A 1118 -6.37 -25.49 -14.50
C ILE A 1118 -4.95 -26.06 -14.70
N LEU A 1119 -3.98 -25.63 -13.87
CA LEU A 1119 -2.62 -26.17 -13.83
C LEU A 1119 -2.07 -26.06 -12.41
N GLU A 1120 -1.37 -27.10 -11.95
CA GLU A 1120 -0.75 -27.16 -10.64
C GLU A 1120 0.60 -27.88 -10.69
N PRO A 1121 1.51 -27.69 -9.71
CA PRO A 1121 2.80 -28.37 -9.71
C PRO A 1121 2.63 -29.89 -9.58
N GLU A 1122 3.01 -30.63 -10.62
CA GLU A 1122 2.96 -32.11 -10.63
C GLU A 1122 4.27 -32.71 -11.11
N LYS A 1123 5.02 -32.00 -11.96
CA LYS A 1123 6.32 -32.46 -12.46
C LYS A 1123 7.44 -32.07 -11.50
N SER A 1124 8.52 -32.85 -11.49
CA SER A 1124 9.68 -32.61 -10.61
C SER A 1124 10.26 -31.20 -10.75
N TYR A 1125 10.26 -30.63 -11.95
CA TYR A 1125 10.73 -29.26 -12.20
C TYR A 1125 9.74 -28.15 -11.79
N GLU A 1126 8.48 -28.50 -11.49
CA GLU A 1126 7.44 -27.57 -10.99
C GLU A 1126 7.35 -27.62 -9.46
N ILE A 1127 7.50 -28.83 -8.91
CA ILE A 1127 7.59 -29.08 -7.46
C ILE A 1127 8.90 -28.49 -6.94
N GLY A 1128 10.00 -28.66 -7.68
CA GLY A 1128 11.31 -28.15 -7.32
C GLY A 1128 11.94 -28.89 -6.15
N VAL A 1129 13.22 -28.60 -5.89
CA VAL A 1129 13.96 -29.13 -4.74
C VAL A 1129 14.36 -27.95 -3.85
N SER A 1130 14.03 -28.05 -2.56
CA SER A 1130 14.37 -27.01 -1.58
C SER A 1130 15.89 -26.77 -1.55
N GLY A 1131 16.30 -25.50 -1.68
CA GLY A 1131 17.71 -25.10 -1.76
C GLY A 1131 18.35 -25.19 -3.15
N GLN A 1132 17.67 -25.75 -4.15
CA GLN A 1132 18.10 -25.75 -5.56
C GLN A 1132 17.18 -24.92 -6.46
N SER A 1133 15.88 -24.92 -6.16
CA SER A 1133 14.89 -24.07 -6.81
C SER A 1133 14.72 -22.76 -6.04
N TRP A 1134 14.40 -21.66 -6.74
CA TRP A 1134 14.15 -20.37 -6.07
C TRP A 1134 12.90 -20.47 -5.18
N VAL A 1135 11.78 -20.95 -5.72
CA VAL A 1135 10.54 -21.18 -4.96
C VAL A 1135 9.92 -22.53 -5.34
N PRO A 1136 10.02 -23.57 -4.50
CA PRO A 1136 9.35 -24.84 -4.73
C PRO A 1136 7.81 -24.73 -4.79
N ASN A 1137 7.16 -25.70 -5.44
CA ASN A 1137 5.70 -25.83 -5.60
C ASN A 1137 5.03 -24.64 -6.31
N VAL A 1138 5.61 -24.23 -7.43
CA VAL A 1138 5.13 -23.08 -8.21
C VAL A 1138 4.89 -23.43 -9.67
N VAL A 1139 3.69 -23.11 -10.16
CA VAL A 1139 3.44 -22.80 -11.57
C VAL A 1139 2.93 -21.36 -11.67
N PHE A 1140 3.56 -20.53 -12.51
CA PHE A 1140 3.26 -19.10 -12.62
C PHE A 1140 3.33 -18.63 -14.07
N THR A 1141 2.35 -17.89 -14.56
CA THR A 1141 2.34 -17.39 -15.96
C THR A 1141 2.33 -15.87 -16.02
N CYS A 1142 3.03 -15.31 -17.01
CA CYS A 1142 2.88 -13.91 -17.42
C CYS A 1142 2.47 -13.77 -18.89
N GLY A 1143 2.27 -14.88 -19.60
CA GLY A 1143 2.13 -14.89 -21.06
C GLY A 1143 1.29 -16.05 -21.55
N ALA A 1144 0.26 -15.73 -22.33
CA ALA A 1144 -0.54 -16.68 -23.08
C ALA A 1144 -0.86 -16.08 -24.44
N VAL A 1145 -0.84 -16.92 -25.47
CA VAL A 1145 -1.10 -16.51 -26.86
C VAL A 1145 -2.01 -17.53 -27.52
N SER A 1146 -2.69 -17.13 -28.59
CA SER A 1146 -3.36 -18.08 -29.47
C SER A 1146 -2.33 -18.95 -30.21
N ALA A 1147 -2.65 -20.24 -30.37
CA ALA A 1147 -1.79 -21.18 -31.10
C ALA A 1147 -1.64 -20.79 -32.57
N ILE A 1148 -2.67 -20.13 -33.13
CA ILE A 1148 -2.69 -19.53 -34.47
C ILE A 1148 -2.84 -18.02 -34.39
N ASP A 1149 -2.46 -17.29 -35.44
CA ASP A 1149 -2.58 -15.83 -35.49
C ASP A 1149 -4.05 -15.39 -35.69
N LYS A 1150 -4.78 -15.30 -34.58
CA LYS A 1150 -6.21 -14.96 -34.52
C LYS A 1150 -6.51 -14.02 -33.36
N ASN A 1151 -7.22 -12.93 -33.65
CA ASN A 1151 -7.53 -11.86 -32.68
C ASN A 1151 -8.71 -12.17 -31.76
N ILE A 1152 -9.74 -12.85 -32.27
CA ILE A 1152 -10.94 -13.23 -31.50
C ILE A 1152 -11.06 -14.75 -31.55
N LEU A 1153 -11.01 -15.39 -30.40
CA LEU A 1153 -11.03 -16.85 -30.32
C LEU A 1153 -12.44 -17.42 -30.20
N ASP A 1154 -12.65 -18.52 -30.93
CA ASP A 1154 -13.80 -19.42 -30.90
C ASP A 1154 -13.50 -20.63 -30.01
N GLU A 1155 -14.49 -21.50 -29.85
CA GLU A 1155 -14.43 -22.62 -28.90
C GLU A 1155 -13.38 -23.69 -29.22
N ASP A 1156 -13.12 -23.93 -30.51
CA ASP A 1156 -12.15 -24.93 -30.98
C ASP A 1156 -10.72 -24.39 -31.09
N ASP A 1157 -10.52 -23.08 -30.92
CA ASP A 1157 -9.19 -22.49 -30.99
C ASP A 1157 -8.38 -22.90 -29.76
N GLU A 1158 -7.10 -23.21 -29.99
CA GLU A 1158 -6.15 -23.56 -28.95
C GLU A 1158 -5.36 -22.32 -28.49
N ILE A 1159 -5.09 -22.27 -27.18
CA ILE A 1159 -4.19 -21.28 -26.58
C ILE A 1159 -2.94 -21.98 -26.04
N LEU A 1160 -1.82 -21.27 -26.08
CA LEU A 1160 -0.54 -21.67 -25.50
C LEU A 1160 -0.26 -20.79 -24.29
N VAL A 1161 -0.01 -21.43 -23.15
CA VAL A 1161 0.25 -20.78 -21.86
C VAL A 1161 1.68 -21.09 -21.46
N TYR A 1162 2.52 -20.06 -21.41
CA TYR A 1162 3.90 -20.18 -20.97
C TYR A 1162 3.98 -19.92 -19.47
N TYR A 1163 4.69 -20.79 -18.75
CA TYR A 1163 4.70 -20.74 -17.28
C TYR A 1163 6.09 -21.02 -16.73
N GLY A 1164 6.46 -20.32 -15.66
CA GLY A 1164 7.57 -20.65 -14.79
C GLY A 1164 7.24 -21.87 -13.92
N GLY A 1165 8.18 -22.80 -13.80
CA GLY A 1165 8.15 -23.94 -12.89
C GLY A 1165 9.17 -23.76 -11.77
N ALA A 1166 8.70 -23.82 -10.52
CA ALA A 1166 9.50 -23.64 -9.31
C ALA A 1166 10.40 -22.37 -9.29
N ASP A 1167 9.99 -21.31 -9.99
CA ASP A 1167 10.80 -20.11 -10.27
C ASP A 1167 12.23 -20.44 -10.76
N THR A 1168 12.38 -21.49 -11.56
CA THR A 1168 13.70 -22.02 -11.98
C THR A 1168 13.78 -22.37 -13.47
N VAL A 1169 12.67 -22.82 -14.05
CA VAL A 1169 12.57 -23.20 -15.47
C VAL A 1169 11.32 -22.62 -16.12
N ILE A 1170 11.22 -22.69 -17.44
CA ILE A 1170 10.00 -22.32 -18.18
C ILE A 1170 9.45 -23.54 -18.92
N GLY A 1171 8.14 -23.75 -18.84
CA GLY A 1171 7.39 -24.70 -19.64
C GLY A 1171 6.28 -24.03 -20.45
N VAL A 1172 5.65 -24.82 -21.32
CA VAL A 1172 4.45 -24.43 -22.08
C VAL A 1172 3.37 -25.51 -21.93
N ALA A 1173 2.11 -25.08 -21.87
CA ALA A 1173 0.94 -25.95 -21.85
C ALA A 1173 -0.16 -25.40 -22.75
N SER A 1174 -1.05 -26.25 -23.25
CA SER A 1174 -2.14 -25.85 -24.15
C SER A 1174 -3.51 -26.33 -23.69
N ALA A 1175 -4.55 -25.64 -24.14
CA ALA A 1175 -5.95 -26.07 -24.03
C ALA A 1175 -6.78 -25.36 -25.09
N ARG A 1176 -7.93 -25.93 -25.45
CA ARG A 1176 -8.92 -25.21 -26.26
C ARG A 1176 -9.69 -24.23 -25.40
N VAL A 1177 -10.20 -23.16 -26.01
CA VAL A 1177 -11.09 -22.20 -25.33
C VAL A 1177 -12.30 -22.90 -24.71
N ALA A 1178 -12.90 -23.88 -25.41
CA ALA A 1178 -14.02 -24.68 -24.90
C ALA A 1178 -13.71 -25.49 -23.64
N ASP A 1179 -12.44 -25.88 -23.46
CA ASP A 1179 -12.00 -26.64 -22.28
C ASP A 1179 -11.91 -25.71 -21.07
N LEU A 1180 -11.50 -24.44 -21.26
CA LEU A 1180 -11.35 -23.46 -20.19
C LEU A 1180 -12.64 -22.68 -19.87
N ILE A 1181 -13.55 -22.54 -20.84
CA ILE A 1181 -14.84 -21.88 -20.67
C ILE A 1181 -15.96 -22.94 -20.74
N PRO A 1182 -16.58 -23.30 -19.59
CA PRO A 1182 -17.62 -24.30 -19.57
C PRO A 1182 -18.81 -23.96 -20.47
N ALA A 1183 -19.47 -24.99 -21.02
CA ALA A 1183 -20.54 -24.85 -22.02
C ALA A 1183 -21.63 -23.84 -21.63
N ARG A 1184 -21.97 -23.78 -20.34
CA ARG A 1184 -22.97 -22.85 -19.79
C ARG A 1184 -22.63 -21.38 -20.03
N PHE A 1185 -21.35 -21.02 -20.03
CA PHE A 1185 -20.89 -19.64 -20.23
C PHE A 1185 -20.52 -19.35 -21.69
N ARG A 1186 -20.73 -20.32 -22.59
CA ARG A 1186 -20.55 -20.18 -24.04
C ARG A 1186 -21.86 -19.91 -24.78
N GLN A 1187 -23.00 -20.04 -24.10
CA GLN A 1187 -24.32 -19.76 -24.64
C GLN A 1187 -24.73 -18.36 -24.17
N GLY A 1188 -24.91 -17.43 -25.13
CA GLY A 1188 -25.14 -16.01 -24.88
C GLY A 1188 -26.44 -15.70 -24.14
#